data_AF-A0A3P6SS78-F1
#
_entry.id   AF-A0A3P6SS78-F1
#
_cell.length_a   1.000
_cell.length_b   1.000
_cell.length_c   1.000
_cell.angle_alpha   90.00
_cell.angle_beta   90.00
_cell.angle_gamma   90.00
#
_symmetry.space_group_name_H-M   'P 1'
#
loop_
_entity.id
_entity.type
_entity.pdbx_description
1 polymer ?
#
loop_
_entity_poly.entity_id
_entity_poly.type
_entity_poly.pdbx_seq_one_letter_code
_entity_poly.pdbx_strand_id
1 'polypeptide(L)'
;MEEQDSDDENTNETATTVVRNVAVVEKGRKWQIDVANESNRLNIPHGLQAFRVSVEDNILMNNTRKILKSLEKRSSTHRVMITEQELINHLLRQIFRTFLINCICLLLDINRNCSFLIPKPCGNYELDGSYYLTDGILEQTEIATYVEPFLEAHTQLIALLAFSQKDHVHSQVEQVLQEFVLDFLSRHTQAVGELYNNDTLNLRTLLHSIRNELLALSIVYNSLSVIITAGIWNYATVNCFLDRFLATTLYAELRPRSVKEVIGRLQQGVIAIFERYFDRLFNAGEIDPMLENEFIFQSAKDGIGIQTRRTHCLFWSKLLIKCVENGALNARRLRMGNYDYQAPDKFSVYLRKALRLKDDCYFITAQKIVRSMEYACKICAKNNSSLLFRCVLENDALPHVLKEIESVYTGFAVREMAFDLFGATRTSQHCSLVLSFQNSLKLSGFPPEVCERWTILCDSGFLDDLVIKPQLSWPMYYLIEDKFLSTLNMCLRFLLRLLQAQEALSAVRIDLATMKELNIGRQRLNHLICFIAQPLSAISEIFFTHLQAMLAKKFSLVAESKTLEEAQGILKDLNVHLTNLITRSGSRALIHDAITKLCDRATEVELRLRMDNVSLHDVEEMLKVVRREKDLLVGLGRSMHGTIFTLLQPLLT
;
A
#
# COMPACT_ATOMS: atom_id res chain seq x y z
N MET A 1 -7.07 29.86 -33.47
CA MET A 1 -8.54 29.71 -33.60
C MET A 1 -8.99 29.13 -32.27
N GLU A 2 -8.94 29.94 -31.21
CA GLU A 2 -9.99 30.91 -30.79
C GLU A 2 -11.21 30.13 -30.29
N GLU A 3 -11.36 29.96 -28.96
CA GLU A 3 -12.00 30.92 -28.00
C GLU A 3 -13.53 30.92 -28.17
N GLN A 4 -14.41 30.86 -27.16
CA GLN A 4 -14.48 31.35 -25.77
C GLN A 4 -15.52 30.48 -25.02
N ASP A 5 -15.33 30.08 -23.76
CA ASP A 5 -15.47 30.85 -22.50
C ASP A 5 -16.86 31.49 -22.30
N SER A 6 -17.54 31.12 -21.20
CA SER A 6 -17.67 32.03 -20.06
C SER A 6 -18.47 31.40 -18.91
N ASP A 7 -17.85 31.49 -17.74
CA ASP A 7 -18.32 31.14 -16.41
C ASP A 7 -19.50 32.00 -15.89
N ASP A 8 -20.08 31.50 -14.78
CA ASP A 8 -20.13 32.16 -13.47
C ASP A 8 -21.48 32.50 -12.79
N GLU A 9 -21.44 32.19 -11.47
CA GLU A 9 -22.15 32.75 -10.31
C GLU A 9 -23.70 32.57 -10.21
N ASN A 10 -24.28 31.81 -9.27
CA ASN A 10 -24.18 31.76 -7.81
C ASN A 10 -24.73 33.03 -7.10
N THR A 11 -25.93 32.92 -6.49
CA THR A 11 -26.31 33.36 -5.11
C THR A 11 -27.77 33.83 -4.97
N ASN A 12 -28.43 33.25 -3.94
CA ASN A 12 -29.41 33.81 -2.99
C ASN A 12 -30.50 34.81 -3.44
N GLU A 13 -31.75 34.49 -3.11
CA GLU A 13 -32.69 35.29 -2.26
C GLU A 13 -34.07 34.61 -2.26
N THR A 14 -34.45 33.91 -1.19
CA THR A 14 -35.37 34.33 -0.12
C THR A 14 -36.78 34.82 -0.52
N ALA A 15 -37.75 34.05 -0.02
CA ALA A 15 -39.01 34.46 0.60
C ALA A 15 -40.21 34.85 -0.29
N THR A 16 -41.29 34.08 -0.18
CA THR A 16 -42.48 34.57 0.58
C THR A 16 -43.47 33.44 0.89
N THR A 17 -43.63 33.19 2.18
CA THR A 17 -44.71 32.44 2.81
C THR A 17 -45.82 33.43 3.18
N VAL A 18 -47.09 33.07 2.96
CA VAL A 18 -48.28 33.67 3.61
C VAL A 18 -49.10 32.46 4.11
N VAL A 19 -48.95 31.97 5.34
CA VAL A 19 -49.35 32.48 6.68
C VAL A 19 -50.83 32.84 6.79
N ARG A 20 -51.55 32.10 7.66
CA ARG A 20 -52.26 32.56 8.88
C ARG A 20 -53.01 31.37 9.49
N ASN A 21 -53.16 31.17 10.79
CA ASN A 21 -52.64 31.71 12.07
C ASN A 21 -53.22 30.74 13.15
N VAL A 22 -52.56 30.46 14.28
CA VAL A 22 -52.82 31.01 15.65
C VAL A 22 -52.42 29.83 16.58
N ALA A 23 -51.78 29.91 17.75
CA ALA A 23 -50.97 30.89 18.48
C ALA A 23 -50.24 30.11 19.60
N VAL A 24 -49.11 30.64 20.06
CA VAL A 24 -48.32 30.19 21.22
C VAL A 24 -48.52 31.19 22.36
N VAL A 25 -48.82 30.73 23.59
CA VAL A 25 -48.58 31.42 24.88
C VAL A 25 -48.42 30.31 25.95
N GLU A 26 -47.19 29.93 26.32
CA GLU A 26 -46.33 30.41 27.44
C GLU A 26 -46.66 29.91 28.88
N LYS A 27 -45.67 29.17 29.41
CA LYS A 27 -45.00 29.23 30.73
C LYS A 27 -45.73 28.79 32.03
N GLY A 28 -45.12 27.77 32.66
CA GLY A 28 -45.15 27.53 34.12
C GLY A 28 -44.21 26.39 34.53
N ARG A 29 -43.07 26.72 35.16
CA ARG A 29 -41.98 25.82 35.59
C ARG A 29 -42.39 24.86 36.73
N LYS A 30 -41.95 23.60 36.67
CA LYS A 30 -41.51 22.79 37.82
C LYS A 30 -40.27 21.97 37.41
N TRP A 31 -39.24 22.02 38.24
CA TRP A 31 -37.97 21.31 38.08
C TRP A 31 -38.16 19.80 38.25
N GLN A 32 -37.43 18.94 37.50
CA GLN A 32 -36.74 17.77 38.05
C GLN A 32 -35.89 16.98 37.04
N ILE A 33 -34.60 16.88 37.38
CA ILE A 33 -33.59 15.84 37.12
C ILE A 33 -33.08 15.68 35.68
N ASP A 34 -31.92 16.30 35.44
CA ASP A 34 -30.98 15.86 34.41
C ASP A 34 -30.30 14.55 34.84
N VAL A 35 -30.39 13.55 33.98
CA VAL A 35 -29.35 12.52 33.84
C VAL A 35 -28.97 12.48 32.36
N ALA A 36 -27.82 13.08 32.06
CA ALA A 36 -27.16 12.97 30.78
C ALA A 36 -26.80 11.51 30.48
N ASN A 37 -26.90 11.11 29.21
CA ASN A 37 -26.03 10.08 28.64
C ASN A 37 -25.76 10.44 27.17
N GLU A 38 -24.71 11.24 27.01
CA GLU A 38 -23.96 11.38 25.77
C GLU A 38 -23.33 10.04 25.35
N SER A 39 -22.87 10.00 24.10
CA SER A 39 -22.11 8.94 23.41
C SER A 39 -22.93 7.86 22.69
N ASN A 40 -23.21 8.10 21.40
CA ASN A 40 -23.17 7.12 20.30
C ASN A 40 -23.52 7.75 18.93
N ARG A 41 -22.83 8.83 18.56
CA ARG A 41 -22.87 9.37 17.19
C ARG A 41 -21.46 9.42 16.62
N LEU A 42 -21.09 8.38 15.87
CA LEU A 42 -20.03 8.47 14.87
C LEU A 42 -20.64 9.13 13.63
N ASN A 43 -20.25 10.38 13.37
CA ASN A 43 -20.52 11.05 12.10
C ASN A 43 -19.59 10.45 11.02
N ILE A 44 -20.16 9.84 9.99
CA ILE A 44 -19.45 9.40 8.77
C ILE A 44 -19.82 10.40 7.66
N PRO A 45 -18.85 10.94 6.89
CA PRO A 45 -19.12 11.94 5.86
C PRO A 45 -19.91 11.36 4.68
N HIS A 46 -20.78 12.20 4.12
CA HIS A 46 -21.79 11.88 3.11
C HIS A 46 -21.22 11.32 1.81
N GLY A 47 -21.76 10.17 1.37
CA GLY A 47 -21.49 9.61 0.05
C GLY A 47 -21.66 8.10 -0.07
N LEU A 48 -22.68 7.50 0.54
CA LEU A 48 -23.18 6.14 0.31
C LEU A 48 -24.55 6.08 1.00
N GLN A 49 -25.56 5.50 0.34
CA GLN A 49 -26.89 5.31 0.94
C GLN A 49 -26.75 4.68 2.32
N ALA A 50 -27.15 5.43 3.35
CA ALA A 50 -27.18 4.98 4.72
C ALA A 50 -28.21 3.85 4.84
N PHE A 51 -27.77 2.60 4.70
CA PHE A 51 -28.53 1.48 5.23
C PHE A 51 -28.54 1.66 6.74
N ARG A 52 -29.73 1.99 7.26
CA ARG A 52 -29.99 2.10 8.69
C ARG A 52 -29.48 0.83 9.36
N VAL A 53 -28.48 0.99 10.21
CA VAL A 53 -28.26 0.09 11.34
C VAL A 53 -29.51 0.23 12.20
N SER A 54 -30.54 -0.58 11.92
CA SER A 54 -31.79 -0.57 12.68
C SER A 54 -31.52 -1.25 14.02
N VAL A 55 -31.52 -0.54 15.14
CA VAL A 55 -32.76 -0.22 15.90
C VAL A 55 -33.39 -1.51 16.45
N GLU A 56 -32.66 -2.60 16.74
CA GLU A 56 -33.26 -3.83 17.32
C GLU A 56 -33.85 -3.59 18.73
N ASP A 57 -33.22 -2.79 19.59
CA ASP A 57 -33.80 -2.44 20.91
C ASP A 57 -34.96 -1.43 20.81
N ASN A 58 -35.08 -0.75 19.67
CA ASN A 58 -36.02 0.37 19.48
C ASN A 58 -37.15 -0.02 18.50
N ILE A 59 -37.05 -1.16 17.80
CA ILE A 59 -38.13 -1.84 17.08
C ILE A 59 -39.03 -2.56 18.09
N LEU A 60 -38.45 -3.26 19.07
CA LEU A 60 -39.21 -3.86 20.18
C LEU A 60 -40.03 -2.83 20.98
N MET A 61 -39.52 -1.61 21.14
CA MET A 61 -40.17 -0.51 21.89
C MET A 61 -41.04 0.43 21.03
N ASN A 62 -40.79 0.58 19.72
CA ASN A 62 -41.66 1.37 18.84
C ASN A 62 -42.79 0.57 18.21
N ASN A 63 -42.62 -0.75 17.99
CA ASN A 63 -43.73 -1.60 17.57
C ASN A 63 -44.78 -1.67 18.66
N THR A 64 -44.42 -1.74 19.94
CA THR A 64 -45.39 -1.62 21.05
C THR A 64 -46.19 -0.30 21.04
N ARG A 65 -45.58 0.83 20.65
CA ARG A 65 -46.28 2.13 20.49
C ARG A 65 -47.12 2.25 19.21
N LYS A 66 -46.72 1.62 18.10
CA LYS A 66 -47.51 1.55 16.87
C LYS A 66 -48.67 0.55 16.99
N ILE A 67 -48.46 -0.54 17.72
CA ILE A 67 -49.47 -1.56 18.06
C ILE A 67 -50.54 -0.96 18.97
N LEU A 68 -50.17 -0.09 19.92
CA LEU A 68 -51.14 0.69 20.71
C LEU A 68 -52.00 1.66 19.86
N LYS A 69 -51.53 2.09 18.69
CA LYS A 69 -52.29 2.95 17.76
C LYS A 69 -53.08 2.19 16.69
N SER A 70 -52.79 0.92 16.45
CA SER A 70 -53.55 0.07 15.52
C SER A 70 -54.70 -0.70 16.20
N LEU A 71 -54.81 -0.65 17.53
CA LEU A 71 -55.85 -1.32 18.33
C LEU A 71 -57.27 -0.71 18.20
N GLU A 72 -57.51 0.27 17.32
CA GLU A 72 -58.80 0.98 17.20
C GLU A 72 -59.65 0.61 15.97
N LYS A 73 -59.42 -0.54 15.32
CA LYS A 73 -60.36 -1.05 14.31
C LYS A 73 -60.70 -2.51 14.55
N ARG A 74 -61.88 -2.75 15.16
CA ARG A 74 -62.51 -4.07 15.21
C ARG A 74 -63.57 -4.27 14.13
N SER A 75 -63.74 -5.57 13.88
CA SER A 75 -64.83 -6.33 13.23
C SER A 75 -64.46 -6.79 11.81
N SER A 76 -64.57 -8.06 11.43
CA SER A 76 -65.27 -9.23 11.99
C SER A 76 -64.80 -10.52 11.29
N THR A 77 -65.33 -11.66 11.75
CA THR A 77 -65.43 -13.02 11.15
C THR A 77 -64.46 -14.11 11.63
N HIS A 78 -65.07 -15.15 12.22
CA HIS A 78 -64.55 -16.43 12.71
C HIS A 78 -63.21 -16.39 13.45
N ARG A 79 -63.27 -16.50 14.79
CA ARG A 79 -62.07 -16.54 15.61
C ARG A 79 -61.75 -17.96 16.02
N VAL A 80 -60.52 -18.42 15.75
CA VAL A 80 -60.07 -19.78 16.08
C VAL A 80 -59.18 -19.73 17.33
N MET A 81 -59.52 -20.53 18.33
CA MET A 81 -58.84 -20.58 19.62
C MET A 81 -57.69 -21.59 19.57
N ILE A 82 -56.48 -21.20 20.01
CA ILE A 82 -55.31 -22.07 20.11
C ILE A 82 -54.85 -22.12 21.58
N THR A 83 -54.58 -23.32 22.09
CA THR A 83 -54.01 -23.51 23.44
C THR A 83 -52.53 -23.16 23.48
N GLU A 84 -52.00 -22.80 24.66
CA GLU A 84 -50.58 -22.47 24.84
C GLU A 84 -49.65 -23.61 24.38
N GLN A 85 -50.00 -24.86 24.69
CA GLN A 85 -49.25 -26.05 24.29
C GLN A 85 -49.29 -26.28 22.77
N GLU A 86 -50.41 -26.00 22.11
CA GLU A 86 -50.51 -26.06 20.65
C GLU A 86 -49.66 -24.97 20.00
N LEU A 87 -49.65 -23.74 20.53
CA LEU A 87 -48.80 -22.66 20.01
C LEU A 87 -47.30 -22.97 20.19
N ILE A 88 -46.89 -23.47 21.36
CA ILE A 88 -45.51 -23.93 21.63
C ILE A 88 -45.11 -25.01 20.64
N ASN A 89 -45.98 -26.01 20.43
CA ASN A 89 -45.75 -27.08 19.46
C ASN A 89 -45.68 -26.56 18.03
N HIS A 90 -46.47 -25.55 17.64
CA HIS A 90 -46.40 -24.95 16.30
C HIS A 90 -45.11 -24.15 16.09
N LEU A 91 -44.70 -23.33 17.07
CA LEU A 91 -43.47 -22.54 17.01
C LEU A 91 -42.23 -23.43 16.97
N LEU A 92 -42.15 -24.42 17.85
CA LEU A 92 -41.03 -25.37 17.87
C LEU A 92 -41.06 -26.31 16.66
N ARG A 93 -42.24 -26.79 16.20
CA ARG A 93 -42.33 -27.58 14.95
C ARG A 93 -41.93 -26.76 13.74
N GLN A 94 -42.21 -25.46 13.69
CA GLN A 94 -41.80 -24.61 12.57
C GLN A 94 -40.27 -24.52 12.52
N ILE A 95 -39.61 -24.27 13.65
CA ILE A 95 -38.14 -24.19 13.72
C ILE A 95 -37.50 -25.57 13.47
N PHE A 96 -38.07 -26.63 14.06
CA PHE A 96 -37.55 -28.00 14.00
C PHE A 96 -37.80 -28.70 12.65
N ARG A 97 -38.98 -28.52 12.02
CA ARG A 97 -39.28 -29.11 10.69
C ARG A 97 -38.57 -28.42 9.55
N THR A 98 -38.36 -27.10 9.62
CA THR A 98 -37.52 -26.38 8.64
C THR A 98 -36.10 -26.96 8.62
N PHE A 99 -35.66 -27.56 9.73
CA PHE A 99 -34.38 -28.24 9.87
C PHE A 99 -34.37 -29.71 9.46
N LEU A 100 -35.27 -30.52 10.04
CA LEU A 100 -35.20 -31.98 9.91
C LEU A 100 -35.67 -32.48 8.53
N ILE A 101 -36.49 -31.69 7.82
CA ILE A 101 -37.10 -32.11 6.55
C ILE A 101 -36.24 -31.70 5.34
N ASN A 102 -35.32 -30.74 5.46
CA ASN A 102 -34.48 -30.35 4.31
C ASN A 102 -33.18 -31.14 4.16
N CYS A 103 -32.76 -31.92 5.16
CA CYS A 103 -31.66 -32.87 4.98
C CYS A 103 -32.09 -34.22 4.37
N ILE A 104 -33.40 -34.49 4.21
CA ILE A 104 -33.90 -35.75 3.63
C ILE A 104 -35.05 -35.57 2.60
N CYS A 105 -35.79 -34.45 2.56
CA CYS A 105 -36.99 -34.35 1.74
C CYS A 105 -37.09 -33.05 0.94
N LEU A 106 -36.51 -33.07 -0.26
CA LEU A 106 -36.84 -32.14 -1.34
C LEU A 106 -38.26 -32.36 -1.93
N LEU A 107 -39.22 -32.99 -1.24
CA LEU A 107 -40.45 -33.45 -1.91
C LEU A 107 -41.77 -33.52 -1.12
N LEU A 108 -41.89 -33.20 0.17
CA LEU A 108 -43.19 -33.32 0.85
C LEU A 108 -43.48 -32.19 1.86
N ASP A 109 -44.51 -31.41 1.54
CA ASP A 109 -45.39 -30.68 2.46
C ASP A 109 -44.83 -29.49 3.28
N ILE A 110 -44.34 -28.45 2.58
CA ILE A 110 -44.26 -27.07 3.12
C ILE A 110 -45.67 -26.48 3.41
N ASN A 111 -46.75 -27.16 3.02
CA ASN A 111 -48.06 -26.52 2.79
C ASN A 111 -49.20 -26.78 3.78
N ARG A 112 -49.05 -27.48 4.93
CA ARG A 112 -50.28 -27.89 5.69
C ARG A 112 -50.33 -27.86 7.23
N ASN A 113 -49.37 -27.35 7.99
CA ASN A 113 -49.40 -27.59 9.45
C ASN A 113 -49.23 -26.40 10.42
N CYS A 114 -49.24 -25.14 9.96
CA CYS A 114 -49.44 -23.99 10.84
C CYS A 114 -50.66 -23.22 10.37
N SER A 115 -51.76 -23.37 11.10
CA SER A 115 -53.09 -22.88 10.70
C SER A 115 -53.19 -21.34 10.65
N PHE A 116 -52.30 -20.62 11.34
CA PHE A 116 -52.33 -19.16 11.49
C PHE A 116 -51.28 -18.39 10.64
N LEU A 117 -50.51 -19.07 9.78
CA LEU A 117 -49.48 -18.45 8.92
C LEU A 117 -49.87 -18.53 7.44
N ILE A 118 -49.95 -17.37 6.78
CA ILE A 118 -50.27 -17.21 5.37
C ILE A 118 -48.97 -16.97 4.58
N PRO A 119 -48.57 -17.85 3.65
CA PRO A 119 -47.36 -17.66 2.87
C PRO A 119 -47.53 -16.55 1.82
N LYS A 120 -46.53 -15.68 1.67
CA LYS A 120 -46.42 -14.67 0.60
C LYS A 120 -45.36 -15.08 -0.44
N PRO A 121 -45.49 -14.62 -1.71
CA PRO A 121 -44.38 -14.71 -2.66
C PRO A 121 -43.16 -13.99 -2.05
N CYS A 122 -41.96 -14.54 -2.26
CA CYS A 122 -40.67 -14.12 -1.67
C CYS A 122 -40.29 -14.74 -0.31
N GLY A 123 -41.01 -15.74 0.20
CA GLY A 123 -40.63 -16.46 1.44
C GLY A 123 -41.01 -15.75 2.74
N ASN A 124 -41.80 -14.66 2.64
CA ASN A 124 -42.38 -13.96 3.79
C ASN A 124 -43.68 -14.63 4.23
N TYR A 125 -44.06 -14.44 5.50
CA TYR A 125 -45.32 -14.91 6.06
C TYR A 125 -46.15 -13.75 6.59
N GLU A 126 -47.46 -13.82 6.42
CA GLU A 126 -48.46 -12.94 7.01
C GLU A 126 -49.22 -13.71 8.09
N LEU A 127 -49.53 -13.04 9.20
CA LEU A 127 -50.27 -13.65 10.29
C LEU A 127 -51.76 -13.52 10.03
N ASP A 128 -52.48 -14.62 10.16
CA ASP A 128 -53.93 -14.59 10.13
C ASP A 128 -54.47 -14.00 11.45
N GLY A 129 -55.06 -12.81 11.35
CA GLY A 129 -55.64 -12.09 12.49
C GLY A 129 -56.89 -12.75 13.10
N SER A 130 -57.32 -13.88 12.56
CA SER A 130 -58.43 -14.68 13.09
C SER A 130 -58.08 -15.53 14.32
N TYR A 131 -56.80 -15.71 14.65
CA TYR A 131 -56.34 -16.56 15.76
C TYR A 131 -55.98 -15.79 17.04
N TYR A 132 -56.38 -16.30 18.21
CA TYR A 132 -56.10 -15.67 19.53
C TYR A 132 -55.70 -16.71 20.61
N LEU A 133 -54.88 -16.26 21.58
CA LEU A 133 -54.40 -17.08 22.69
C LEU A 133 -55.31 -16.92 23.91
N THR A 134 -55.64 -18.01 24.60
CA THR A 134 -56.21 -17.99 25.94
C THR A 134 -55.13 -18.26 26.97
N ASP A 135 -54.45 -17.21 27.42
CA ASP A 135 -53.56 -17.27 28.59
C ASP A 135 -54.43 -16.99 29.80
N GLY A 136 -54.48 -17.90 30.80
CA GLY A 136 -55.45 -17.90 31.90
C GLY A 136 -55.44 -16.68 32.84
N ILE A 137 -54.80 -15.57 32.45
CA ILE A 137 -54.57 -14.34 33.21
C ILE A 137 -55.13 -13.09 32.49
N LEU A 138 -55.34 -13.10 31.16
CA LEU A 138 -55.84 -11.94 30.38
C LEU A 138 -56.91 -12.36 29.36
N GLU A 139 -57.98 -11.57 29.24
CA GLU A 139 -58.98 -11.71 28.18
C GLU A 139 -58.36 -11.36 26.81
N GLN A 140 -57.99 -12.40 26.04
CA GLN A 140 -57.58 -12.35 24.63
C GLN A 140 -56.26 -11.58 24.35
N THR A 141 -55.13 -12.28 24.34
CA THR A 141 -53.88 -11.79 23.77
C THR A 141 -53.78 -12.13 22.28
N GLU A 142 -53.46 -11.14 21.45
CA GLU A 142 -53.16 -11.36 20.02
C GLU A 142 -51.89 -12.21 19.87
N ILE A 143 -52.01 -13.33 19.16
CA ILE A 143 -50.92 -14.29 18.90
C ILE A 143 -49.73 -13.61 18.21
N ALA A 144 -49.98 -12.53 17.46
CA ALA A 144 -48.96 -11.77 16.76
C ALA A 144 -47.78 -11.36 17.65
N THR A 145 -48.07 -10.96 18.90
CA THR A 145 -47.06 -10.56 19.90
C THR A 145 -46.03 -11.66 20.19
N TYR A 146 -46.44 -12.93 20.07
CA TYR A 146 -45.60 -14.10 20.37
C TYR A 146 -44.96 -14.70 19.12
N VAL A 147 -45.54 -14.51 17.93
CA VAL A 147 -45.08 -15.12 16.68
C VAL A 147 -44.15 -14.19 15.89
N GLU A 148 -44.33 -12.87 15.97
CA GLU A 148 -43.52 -11.88 15.23
C GLU A 148 -42.00 -12.08 15.39
N PRO A 149 -41.44 -12.38 16.59
CA PRO A 149 -40.00 -12.64 16.77
C PRO A 149 -39.48 -13.87 16.01
N PHE A 150 -40.36 -14.84 15.70
CA PHE A 150 -39.99 -16.08 15.01
C PHE A 150 -40.07 -15.96 13.49
N LEU A 151 -40.82 -14.99 12.95
CA LEU A 151 -40.93 -14.77 11.50
C LEU A 151 -39.60 -14.32 10.89
N GLU A 152 -38.93 -13.38 11.56
CA GLU A 152 -37.62 -12.91 11.12
C GLU A 152 -36.57 -14.02 11.22
N ALA A 153 -36.54 -14.74 12.34
CA ALA A 153 -35.66 -15.89 12.53
C ALA A 153 -35.86 -16.99 11.47
N HIS A 154 -37.11 -17.30 11.14
CA HIS A 154 -37.44 -18.27 10.09
C HIS A 154 -36.93 -17.83 8.72
N THR A 155 -37.05 -16.55 8.39
CA THR A 155 -36.53 -15.98 7.13
C THR A 155 -35.00 -16.06 7.06
N GLN A 156 -34.33 -15.71 8.16
CA GLN A 156 -32.86 -15.79 8.28
C GLN A 156 -32.37 -17.24 8.15
N LEU A 157 -33.10 -18.19 8.73
CA LEU A 157 -32.78 -19.61 8.69
C LEU A 157 -32.93 -20.20 7.29
N ILE A 158 -34.01 -19.85 6.57
CA ILE A 158 -34.18 -20.23 5.15
C ILE A 158 -33.01 -19.70 4.31
N ALA A 159 -32.61 -18.45 4.51
CA ALA A 159 -31.52 -17.84 3.76
C ALA A 159 -30.17 -18.53 4.02
N LEU A 160 -29.89 -18.91 5.28
CA LEU A 160 -28.69 -19.67 5.64
C LEU A 160 -28.70 -21.09 5.09
N LEU A 161 -29.86 -21.75 5.06
CA LEU A 161 -30.02 -23.07 4.43
C LEU A 161 -29.81 -23.02 2.91
N ALA A 162 -30.39 -22.01 2.25
CA ALA A 162 -30.19 -21.81 0.82
C ALA A 162 -28.71 -21.56 0.49
N PHE A 163 -28.00 -20.83 1.35
CA PHE A 163 -26.57 -20.59 1.20
C PHE A 163 -25.72 -21.86 1.40
N SER A 164 -26.07 -22.72 2.36
CA SER A 164 -25.32 -23.96 2.62
C SER A 164 -25.56 -25.05 1.58
N GLN A 165 -26.70 -25.03 0.88
CA GLN A 165 -27.08 -26.01 -0.15
C GLN A 165 -26.64 -25.63 -1.58
N LYS A 166 -25.84 -24.56 -1.74
CA LYS A 166 -25.40 -24.11 -3.06
C LYS A 166 -24.34 -25.06 -3.64
N ASP A 167 -24.70 -25.78 -4.70
CA ASP A 167 -23.89 -26.85 -5.32
C ASP A 167 -22.63 -26.39 -6.08
N HIS A 168 -22.54 -25.10 -6.46
CA HIS A 168 -21.43 -24.56 -7.24
C HIS A 168 -20.67 -23.49 -6.46
N VAL A 169 -19.66 -23.93 -5.71
CA VAL A 169 -18.79 -23.08 -4.90
C VAL A 169 -17.45 -22.96 -5.62
N HIS A 170 -17.15 -21.74 -6.09
CA HIS A 170 -15.90 -21.45 -6.80
C HIS A 170 -14.90 -20.68 -5.91
N SER A 171 -15.18 -20.58 -4.60
CA SER A 171 -14.33 -19.87 -3.64
C SER A 171 -14.02 -20.66 -2.38
N GLN A 172 -12.78 -20.57 -1.91
CA GLN A 172 -12.37 -21.17 -0.64
C GLN A 172 -12.97 -20.44 0.56
N VAL A 173 -13.09 -19.11 0.51
CA VAL A 173 -13.76 -18.35 1.56
C VAL A 173 -15.24 -18.74 1.63
N GLU A 174 -15.93 -18.85 0.49
CA GLU A 174 -17.32 -19.29 0.45
C GLU A 174 -17.48 -20.69 1.05
N GLN A 175 -16.60 -21.63 0.70
CA GLN A 175 -16.61 -23.00 1.24
C GLN A 175 -16.46 -23.03 2.76
N VAL A 176 -15.47 -22.33 3.32
CA VAL A 176 -15.27 -22.27 4.78
C VAL A 176 -16.48 -21.65 5.50
N LEU A 177 -17.12 -20.66 4.88
CA LEU A 177 -18.33 -20.04 5.43
C LEU A 177 -19.53 -20.99 5.36
N GLN A 178 -19.66 -21.79 4.31
CA GLN A 178 -20.69 -22.84 4.24
C GLN A 178 -20.45 -23.93 5.30
N GLU A 179 -19.22 -24.40 5.47
CA GLU A 179 -18.86 -25.37 6.51
C GLU A 179 -19.18 -24.82 7.91
N PHE A 180 -18.85 -23.55 8.16
CA PHE A 180 -19.24 -22.86 9.39
C PHE A 180 -20.76 -22.80 9.57
N VAL A 181 -21.51 -22.45 8.51
CA VAL A 181 -22.98 -22.41 8.57
C VAL A 181 -23.54 -23.79 8.85
N LEU A 182 -23.03 -24.86 8.23
CA LEU A 182 -23.47 -26.23 8.49
C LEU A 182 -23.20 -26.67 9.94
N ASP A 183 -22.01 -26.40 10.49
CA ASP A 183 -21.70 -26.67 11.91
C ASP A 183 -22.56 -25.84 12.86
N PHE A 184 -22.75 -24.55 12.57
CA PHE A 184 -23.65 -23.69 13.35
C PHE A 184 -25.08 -24.23 13.33
N LEU A 185 -25.58 -24.53 12.13
CA LEU A 185 -26.91 -25.05 11.89
C LEU A 185 -27.12 -26.35 12.69
N SER A 186 -26.24 -27.33 12.56
CA SER A 186 -26.35 -28.60 13.29
C SER A 186 -26.45 -28.43 14.80
N ARG A 187 -25.67 -27.51 15.40
CA ARG A 187 -25.70 -27.25 16.84
C ARG A 187 -26.96 -26.50 17.26
N HIS A 188 -27.41 -25.56 16.44
CA HIS A 188 -28.65 -24.83 16.67
C HIS A 188 -29.85 -25.77 16.63
N THR A 189 -29.88 -26.77 15.74
CA THR A 189 -30.93 -27.81 15.72
C THR A 189 -30.95 -28.62 17.00
N GLN A 190 -29.77 -29.02 17.49
CA GLN A 190 -29.66 -29.82 18.69
C GLN A 190 -30.18 -29.04 19.90
N ALA A 191 -29.79 -27.78 20.04
CA ALA A 191 -30.26 -26.90 21.11
C ALA A 191 -31.78 -26.68 21.06
N VAL A 192 -32.35 -26.46 19.88
CA VAL A 192 -33.81 -26.33 19.72
C VAL A 192 -34.54 -27.67 19.93
N GLY A 193 -33.92 -28.79 19.55
CA GLY A 193 -34.46 -30.14 19.76
C GLY A 193 -34.55 -30.52 21.23
N GLU A 194 -33.57 -30.10 22.04
CA GLU A 194 -33.61 -30.26 23.50
C GLU A 194 -34.78 -29.47 24.12
N LEU A 195 -35.13 -28.31 23.56
CA LEU A 195 -36.33 -27.55 23.95
C LEU A 195 -37.62 -28.25 23.50
N TYR A 196 -37.65 -28.83 22.30
CA TYR A 196 -38.82 -29.57 21.80
C TYR A 196 -39.19 -30.78 22.66
N ASN A 197 -38.19 -31.45 23.24
CA ASN A 197 -38.40 -32.65 24.07
C ASN A 197 -38.73 -32.33 25.55
N ASN A 198 -38.93 -31.05 25.92
CA ASN A 198 -39.21 -30.66 27.29
C ASN A 198 -40.72 -30.42 27.52
N ASP A 199 -41.38 -31.40 28.12
CA ASP A 199 -42.82 -31.41 28.38
C ASP A 199 -43.30 -30.36 29.41
N THR A 200 -42.39 -29.63 30.06
CA THR A 200 -42.69 -28.65 31.13
C THR A 200 -42.58 -27.19 30.69
N LEU A 201 -42.41 -26.93 29.40
CA LEU A 201 -42.27 -25.58 28.85
C LEU A 201 -43.60 -24.82 28.83
N ASN A 202 -43.57 -23.57 29.28
CA ASN A 202 -44.61 -22.59 29.03
C ASN A 202 -44.07 -21.53 28.05
N LEU A 203 -44.94 -20.71 27.47
CA LEU A 203 -44.59 -19.78 26.40
C LEU A 203 -43.56 -18.74 26.85
N ARG A 204 -43.60 -18.36 28.13
CA ARG A 204 -42.68 -17.39 28.72
C ARG A 204 -41.29 -17.99 28.98
N THR A 205 -41.21 -19.24 29.44
CA THR A 205 -39.95 -19.96 29.60
C THR A 205 -39.37 -20.34 28.24
N LEU A 206 -40.19 -20.67 27.24
CA LEU A 206 -39.75 -20.88 25.86
C LEU A 206 -39.11 -19.62 25.27
N LEU A 207 -39.79 -18.47 25.33
CA LEU A 207 -39.26 -17.20 24.82
C LEU A 207 -37.95 -16.80 25.51
N HIS A 208 -37.84 -17.07 26.82
CA HIS A 208 -36.61 -16.81 27.55
C HIS A 208 -35.47 -17.75 27.14
N SER A 209 -35.74 -19.04 27.03
CA SER A 209 -34.76 -20.08 26.67
C SER A 209 -34.27 -19.95 25.24
N ILE A 210 -35.15 -19.61 24.29
CA ILE A 210 -34.80 -19.49 22.87
C ILE A 210 -34.13 -18.15 22.52
N ARG A 211 -34.23 -17.14 23.40
CA ARG A 211 -33.68 -15.79 23.15
C ARG A 211 -32.21 -15.81 22.76
N ASN A 212 -31.39 -16.61 23.44
CA ASN A 212 -29.96 -16.69 23.16
C ASN A 212 -29.67 -17.35 21.80
N GLU A 213 -30.49 -18.33 21.43
CA GLU A 213 -30.42 -19.02 20.14
C GLU A 213 -30.87 -18.13 18.97
N LEU A 214 -31.95 -17.35 19.15
CA LEU A 214 -32.39 -16.36 18.17
C LEU A 214 -31.36 -15.24 17.97
N LEU A 215 -30.71 -14.79 19.05
CA LEU A 215 -29.63 -13.82 18.97
C LEU A 215 -28.40 -14.38 18.22
N ALA A 216 -28.04 -15.64 18.45
CA ALA A 216 -26.95 -16.29 17.73
C ALA A 216 -27.25 -16.41 16.22
N LEU A 217 -28.47 -16.81 15.87
CA LEU A 217 -28.95 -16.89 14.49
C LEU A 217 -28.89 -15.54 13.78
N SER A 218 -29.43 -14.49 14.41
CA SER A 218 -29.40 -13.13 13.85
C SER A 218 -27.97 -12.63 13.62
N ILE A 219 -27.04 -12.94 14.53
CA ILE A 219 -25.64 -12.52 14.40
C ILE A 219 -24.90 -13.26 13.29
N VAL A 220 -25.14 -14.56 13.13
CA VAL A 220 -24.59 -15.35 12.02
C VAL A 220 -25.13 -14.83 10.69
N TYR A 221 -26.45 -14.69 10.58
CA TYR A 221 -27.08 -14.13 9.39
C TYR A 221 -26.54 -12.73 9.08
N ASN A 222 -26.46 -11.84 10.08
CA ASN A 222 -25.94 -10.50 9.90
C ASN A 222 -24.48 -10.49 9.40
N SER A 223 -23.65 -11.41 9.91
CA SER A 223 -22.24 -11.55 9.48
C SER A 223 -22.12 -12.00 8.02
N LEU A 224 -23.05 -12.83 7.55
CA LEU A 224 -23.02 -13.45 6.22
C LEU A 224 -23.97 -12.82 5.19
N SER A 225 -24.87 -11.93 5.61
CA SER A 225 -25.93 -11.32 4.78
C SER A 225 -25.42 -10.73 3.46
N VAL A 226 -24.26 -10.06 3.50
CA VAL A 226 -23.59 -9.48 2.32
C VAL A 226 -23.24 -10.55 1.29
N ILE A 227 -22.85 -11.73 1.76
CA ILE A 227 -22.48 -12.87 0.93
C ILE A 227 -23.72 -13.61 0.44
N ILE A 228 -24.68 -13.86 1.33
CA ILE A 228 -25.92 -14.59 1.02
C ILE A 228 -26.69 -13.89 -0.10
N THR A 229 -26.63 -12.56 -0.14
CA THR A 229 -27.30 -11.74 -1.17
C THR A 229 -26.47 -11.52 -2.43
N ALA A 230 -25.18 -11.90 -2.42
CA ALA A 230 -24.30 -11.71 -3.57
C ALA A 230 -24.46 -12.84 -4.59
N GLY A 231 -24.86 -12.48 -5.82
CA GLY A 231 -24.95 -13.43 -6.93
C GLY A 231 -23.59 -13.83 -7.54
N ILE A 232 -22.52 -13.08 -7.26
CA ILE A 232 -21.19 -13.30 -7.82
C ILE A 232 -20.13 -13.22 -6.72
N TRP A 233 -19.25 -14.22 -6.68
CA TRP A 233 -18.11 -14.22 -5.77
C TRP A 233 -16.90 -13.52 -6.39
N ASN A 234 -16.44 -12.43 -5.77
CA ASN A 234 -15.25 -11.67 -6.20
C ASN A 234 -14.62 -10.89 -5.03
N TYR A 235 -13.49 -10.23 -5.28
CA TYR A 235 -12.77 -9.45 -4.27
C TYR A 235 -13.60 -8.32 -3.64
N ALA A 236 -14.58 -7.76 -4.35
CA ALA A 236 -15.45 -6.72 -3.81
C ALA A 236 -16.42 -7.32 -2.78
N THR A 237 -17.02 -8.47 -3.09
CA THR A 237 -17.86 -9.25 -2.16
C THR A 237 -17.07 -9.65 -0.91
N VAL A 238 -15.84 -10.14 -1.08
CA VAL A 238 -14.95 -10.49 0.05
C VAL A 238 -14.59 -9.26 0.88
N ASN A 239 -14.28 -8.12 0.28
CA ASN A 239 -14.01 -6.88 1.03
C ASN A 239 -15.22 -6.44 1.86
N CYS A 240 -16.43 -6.45 1.28
CA CYS A 240 -17.64 -6.13 2.01
C CYS A 240 -17.92 -7.12 3.14
N PHE A 241 -17.60 -8.41 2.93
CA PHE A 241 -17.64 -9.41 4.00
C PHE A 241 -16.64 -9.11 5.11
N LEU A 242 -15.39 -8.76 4.79
CA LEU A 242 -14.37 -8.43 5.80
C LEU A 242 -14.78 -7.23 6.66
N ASP A 243 -15.33 -6.18 6.05
CA ASP A 243 -15.89 -5.05 6.79
C ASP A 243 -17.03 -5.48 7.70
N ARG A 244 -17.95 -6.32 7.19
CA ARG A 244 -19.07 -6.85 7.97
C ARG A 244 -18.60 -7.74 9.11
N PHE A 245 -17.62 -8.61 8.87
CA PHE A 245 -17.01 -9.50 9.85
C PHE A 245 -16.34 -8.73 11.00
N LEU A 246 -15.63 -7.63 10.68
CA LEU A 246 -15.06 -6.77 11.72
C LEU A 246 -16.15 -6.04 12.50
N ALA A 247 -17.20 -5.54 11.83
CA ALA A 247 -18.32 -4.87 12.48
C ALA A 247 -19.10 -5.84 13.39
N THR A 248 -19.36 -7.07 12.94
CA THR A 248 -20.04 -8.10 13.76
C THR A 248 -19.15 -8.60 14.89
N THR A 249 -17.84 -8.68 14.68
CA THR A 249 -16.89 -8.94 15.77
C THR A 249 -16.99 -7.85 16.84
N LEU A 250 -16.90 -6.57 16.46
CA LEU A 250 -17.03 -5.43 17.40
C LEU A 250 -18.36 -5.47 18.16
N TYR A 251 -19.45 -5.79 17.46
CA TYR A 251 -20.76 -5.97 18.08
C TYR A 251 -20.75 -7.12 19.10
N ALA A 252 -20.16 -8.26 18.75
CA ALA A 252 -20.08 -9.44 19.62
C ALA A 252 -19.21 -9.21 20.87
N GLU A 253 -18.29 -8.24 20.88
CA GLU A 253 -17.50 -7.86 22.07
C GLU A 253 -18.40 -7.49 23.26
N LEU A 254 -19.53 -6.85 22.99
CA LEU A 254 -20.49 -6.35 23.99
C LEU A 254 -21.60 -7.36 24.33
N ARG A 255 -21.59 -8.55 23.70
CA ARG A 255 -22.68 -9.53 23.80
C ARG A 255 -22.35 -10.71 24.74
N PRO A 256 -23.36 -11.53 25.11
CA PRO A 256 -23.18 -12.68 25.99
C PRO A 256 -22.18 -13.72 25.46
N ARG A 257 -21.74 -14.62 26.34
CA ARG A 257 -20.74 -15.65 26.03
C ARG A 257 -21.14 -16.56 24.85
N SER A 258 -22.42 -16.93 24.74
CA SER A 258 -22.93 -17.76 23.64
C SER A 258 -22.67 -17.14 22.25
N VAL A 259 -22.88 -15.83 22.12
CA VAL A 259 -22.60 -15.08 20.89
C VAL A 259 -21.10 -15.05 20.60
N LYS A 260 -20.28 -14.85 21.63
CA LYS A 260 -18.81 -14.83 21.51
C LYS A 260 -18.27 -16.19 21.05
N GLU A 261 -18.84 -17.29 21.52
CA GLU A 261 -18.45 -18.65 21.12
C GLU A 261 -18.80 -18.93 19.64
N VAL A 262 -19.96 -18.47 19.17
CA VAL A 262 -20.35 -18.60 17.74
C VAL A 262 -19.43 -17.77 16.84
N ILE A 263 -19.21 -16.49 17.17
CA ILE A 263 -18.30 -15.64 16.40
C ILE A 263 -16.86 -16.11 16.52
N GLY A 264 -16.43 -16.64 17.67
CA GLY A 264 -15.10 -17.23 17.85
C GLY A 264 -14.82 -18.37 16.89
N ARG A 265 -15.81 -19.23 16.61
CA ARG A 265 -15.71 -20.29 15.59
C ARG A 265 -15.60 -19.71 14.18
N LEU A 266 -16.38 -18.69 13.85
CA LEU A 266 -16.27 -17.99 12.56
C LEU A 266 -14.87 -17.38 12.39
N GLN A 267 -14.33 -16.76 13.45
CA GLN A 267 -12.99 -16.18 13.46
C GLN A 267 -11.92 -17.23 13.18
N GLN A 268 -12.02 -18.43 13.74
CA GLN A 268 -11.07 -19.51 13.48
C GLN A 268 -11.05 -19.92 12.00
N GLY A 269 -12.22 -20.07 11.37
CA GLY A 269 -12.32 -20.37 9.94
C GLY A 269 -11.69 -19.29 9.08
N VAL A 270 -12.03 -18.02 9.34
CA VAL A 270 -11.48 -16.87 8.60
C VAL A 270 -9.96 -16.74 8.80
N ILE A 271 -9.46 -16.93 10.02
CA ILE A 271 -8.02 -16.88 10.31
C ILE A 271 -7.28 -18.00 9.57
N ALA A 272 -7.82 -19.21 9.49
CA ALA A 272 -7.19 -20.30 8.75
C ALA A 272 -7.01 -19.99 7.26
N ILE A 273 -7.98 -19.29 6.65
CA ILE A 273 -7.86 -18.81 5.26
C ILE A 273 -6.72 -17.79 5.14
N PHE A 274 -6.66 -16.82 6.06
CA PHE A 274 -5.56 -15.84 6.06
C PHE A 274 -4.20 -16.51 6.25
N GLU A 275 -4.07 -17.46 7.17
CA GLU A 275 -2.85 -18.24 7.38
C GLU A 275 -2.39 -18.90 6.08
N ARG A 276 -3.29 -19.61 5.38
CA ARG A 276 -2.97 -20.28 4.10
C ARG A 276 -2.57 -19.29 3.01
N TYR A 277 -3.34 -18.20 2.85
CA TYR A 277 -3.13 -17.20 1.82
C TYR A 277 -1.77 -16.50 2.00
N PHE A 278 -1.52 -15.95 3.18
CA PHE A 278 -0.30 -15.19 3.45
C PHE A 278 0.93 -16.09 3.60
N ASP A 279 0.79 -17.33 4.08
CA ASP A 279 1.92 -18.27 4.10
C ASP A 279 2.45 -18.53 2.70
N ARG A 280 1.57 -18.80 1.71
CA ARG A 280 2.00 -18.97 0.32
C ARG A 280 2.61 -17.68 -0.22
N LEU A 281 1.98 -16.54 0.07
CA LEU A 281 2.41 -15.24 -0.42
C LEU A 281 3.82 -14.84 0.07
N PHE A 282 4.09 -14.98 1.37
CA PHE A 282 5.39 -14.61 1.95
C PHE A 282 6.47 -15.68 1.75
N ASN A 283 6.10 -16.94 1.48
CA ASN A 283 7.07 -17.98 1.14
C ASN A 283 7.41 -18.00 -0.36
N ALA A 284 6.44 -17.68 -1.23
CA ALA A 284 6.54 -17.79 -2.67
C ALA A 284 6.65 -16.48 -3.43
N GLY A 285 6.08 -15.41 -2.89
CA GLY A 285 5.83 -14.20 -3.66
C GLY A 285 4.81 -14.40 -4.77
N GLU A 286 4.02 -15.47 -4.68
CA GLU A 286 3.00 -15.85 -5.64
C GLU A 286 1.65 -15.97 -4.93
N ILE A 287 0.61 -15.56 -5.64
CA ILE A 287 -0.77 -15.69 -5.20
C ILE A 287 -1.24 -17.09 -5.59
N ASP A 288 -2.00 -17.75 -4.70
CA ASP A 288 -2.66 -19.00 -5.07
C ASP A 288 -3.65 -18.70 -6.22
N PRO A 289 -3.56 -19.38 -7.38
CA PRO A 289 -4.50 -19.18 -8.48
C PRO A 289 -5.96 -19.35 -8.06
N MET A 290 -6.21 -20.20 -7.05
CA MET A 290 -7.56 -20.40 -6.50
C MET A 290 -8.06 -19.19 -5.68
N LEU A 291 -7.16 -18.32 -5.21
CA LEU A 291 -7.46 -17.17 -4.33
C LEU A 291 -7.24 -15.80 -5.02
N GLU A 292 -6.79 -15.78 -6.28
CA GLU A 292 -6.44 -14.56 -7.02
C GLU A 292 -7.63 -13.61 -7.24
N ASN A 293 -8.83 -14.16 -7.35
CA ASN A 293 -10.06 -13.38 -7.50
C ASN A 293 -10.75 -13.06 -6.17
N GLU A 294 -10.23 -13.56 -5.05
CA GLU A 294 -10.86 -13.43 -3.73
C GLU A 294 -10.32 -12.23 -2.94
N PHE A 295 -9.05 -11.88 -3.10
CA PHE A 295 -8.43 -10.78 -2.35
C PHE A 295 -8.06 -9.59 -3.25
N ILE A 296 -7.59 -8.51 -2.61
CA ILE A 296 -7.22 -7.27 -3.30
C ILE A 296 -5.94 -7.39 -4.14
N PHE A 297 -5.14 -8.42 -3.92
CA PHE A 297 -3.89 -8.62 -4.65
C PHE A 297 -4.12 -9.51 -5.87
N GLN A 298 -3.53 -9.14 -7.01
CA GLN A 298 -3.55 -9.90 -8.26
C GLN A 298 -2.14 -10.01 -8.84
N SER A 299 -1.88 -11.02 -9.65
CA SER A 299 -0.61 -11.12 -10.36
C SER A 299 -0.48 -9.98 -11.37
N ALA A 300 0.67 -9.32 -11.41
CA ALA A 300 0.92 -8.29 -12.41
C ALA A 300 0.96 -8.93 -13.82
N LYS A 301 0.45 -8.21 -14.83
CA LYS A 301 0.41 -8.69 -16.22
C LYS A 301 1.80 -9.03 -16.78
N ASP A 302 2.80 -8.28 -16.33
CA ASP A 302 4.20 -8.48 -16.74
C ASP A 302 4.85 -9.66 -16.02
N GLY A 303 4.12 -10.29 -15.10
CA GLY A 303 4.58 -11.43 -14.34
C GLY A 303 5.69 -11.09 -13.34
N ILE A 304 6.08 -9.84 -13.12
CA ILE A 304 7.25 -9.47 -12.29
C ILE A 304 6.89 -9.15 -10.82
N GLY A 305 5.60 -9.06 -10.48
CA GLY A 305 5.19 -8.74 -9.13
C GLY A 305 3.69 -8.90 -8.88
N ILE A 306 3.25 -8.34 -7.77
CA ILE A 306 1.85 -8.30 -7.36
C ILE A 306 1.33 -6.88 -7.52
N GLN A 307 0.09 -6.76 -8.00
CA GLN A 307 -0.61 -5.49 -8.10
C GLN A 307 -1.77 -5.46 -7.11
N THR A 308 -2.00 -4.33 -6.47
CA THR A 308 -3.14 -4.12 -5.58
C THR A 308 -4.31 -3.45 -6.30
N ARG A 309 -5.50 -4.03 -6.16
CA ARG A 309 -6.79 -3.48 -6.59
C ARG A 309 -7.24 -2.39 -5.63
N ARG A 310 -8.01 -1.40 -6.12
CA ARG A 310 -8.58 -0.35 -5.27
C ARG A 310 -9.54 -0.98 -4.25
N THR A 311 -9.45 -0.53 -2.99
CA THR A 311 -10.29 -1.01 -1.89
C THR A 311 -10.69 0.15 -0.98
N HIS A 312 -11.91 0.06 -0.44
CA HIS A 312 -12.45 0.95 0.59
C HIS A 312 -12.61 0.25 1.95
N CYS A 313 -12.19 -1.03 2.03
CA CYS A 313 -12.35 -1.84 3.24
C CYS A 313 -11.36 -1.42 4.33
N LEU A 314 -11.86 -1.27 5.56
CA LEU A 314 -11.12 -0.75 6.70
C LEU A 314 -10.02 -1.70 7.19
N PHE A 315 -10.14 -2.98 6.86
CA PHE A 315 -9.12 -3.99 7.16
C PHE A 315 -7.80 -3.69 6.44
N TRP A 316 -7.87 -3.18 5.20
CA TRP A 316 -6.70 -2.98 4.34
C TRP A 316 -6.06 -1.60 4.56
N SER A 317 -5.29 -1.48 5.64
CA SER A 317 -4.50 -0.26 5.87
C SER A 317 -3.41 -0.09 4.80
N LYS A 318 -3.07 1.17 4.47
CA LYS A 318 -1.97 1.48 3.52
C LYS A 318 -0.65 0.83 3.95
N LEU A 319 -0.41 0.73 5.27
CA LEU A 319 0.76 0.09 5.83
C LEU A 319 0.73 -1.43 5.62
N LEU A 320 -0.41 -2.08 5.87
CA LEU A 320 -0.59 -3.51 5.65
C LEU A 320 -0.33 -3.88 4.19
N ILE A 321 -0.95 -3.15 3.25
CA ILE A 321 -0.78 -3.36 1.81
C ILE A 321 0.70 -3.30 1.43
N LYS A 322 1.40 -2.22 1.82
CA LYS A 322 2.80 -2.02 1.51
C LYS A 322 3.71 -3.11 2.10
N CYS A 323 3.42 -3.58 3.31
CA CYS A 323 4.15 -4.70 3.92
C CYS A 323 3.98 -5.98 3.11
N VAL A 324 2.76 -6.27 2.64
CA VAL A 324 2.46 -7.44 1.83
C VAL A 324 3.15 -7.36 0.46
N GLU A 325 3.05 -6.23 -0.24
CA GLU A 325 3.70 -6.00 -1.53
C GLU A 325 5.22 -6.20 -1.44
N ASN A 326 5.87 -5.55 -0.47
CA ASN A 326 7.32 -5.64 -0.29
C ASN A 326 7.75 -7.06 0.11
N GLY A 327 7.04 -7.70 1.05
CA GLY A 327 7.41 -9.02 1.51
C GLY A 327 7.21 -10.11 0.46
N ALA A 328 6.16 -10.01 -0.36
CA ALA A 328 5.94 -10.90 -1.49
C ALA A 328 6.97 -10.67 -2.60
N LEU A 329 7.28 -9.41 -2.93
CA LEU A 329 8.32 -9.08 -3.89
C LEU A 329 9.68 -9.67 -3.48
N ASN A 330 10.08 -9.50 -2.22
CA ASN A 330 11.35 -10.05 -1.73
C ASN A 330 11.34 -11.58 -1.63
N ALA A 331 10.21 -12.20 -1.26
CA ALA A 331 10.06 -13.66 -1.29
C ALA A 331 10.32 -14.22 -2.70
N ARG A 332 9.77 -13.54 -3.71
CA ARG A 332 9.98 -13.92 -5.09
C ARG A 332 11.43 -13.76 -5.53
N ARG A 333 12.05 -12.62 -5.20
CA ARG A 333 13.46 -12.35 -5.50
C ARG A 333 14.39 -13.41 -4.90
N LEU A 334 14.08 -13.88 -3.69
CA LEU A 334 14.80 -14.98 -3.04
C LEU A 334 14.71 -16.28 -3.84
N ARG A 335 13.53 -16.62 -4.36
CA ARG A 335 13.31 -17.83 -5.17
C ARG A 335 13.95 -17.80 -6.56
N MET A 336 14.20 -16.62 -7.11
CA MET A 336 14.91 -16.48 -8.37
C MET A 336 16.41 -16.82 -8.24
N GLY A 337 16.94 -16.86 -7.01
CA GLY A 337 18.31 -17.27 -6.76
C GLY A 337 18.43 -18.77 -6.53
N ASN A 338 19.54 -19.35 -6.96
CA ASN A 338 19.89 -20.76 -6.71
C ASN A 338 20.58 -20.93 -5.34
N TYR A 339 20.06 -20.30 -4.28
CA TYR A 339 20.69 -20.31 -2.97
C TYR A 339 19.83 -21.05 -1.94
N ASP A 340 20.42 -22.04 -1.27
CA ASP A 340 19.78 -22.76 -0.17
C ASP A 340 19.88 -21.94 1.12
N TYR A 341 18.85 -21.16 1.40
CA TYR A 341 18.70 -20.44 2.67
C TYR A 341 17.75 -21.17 3.61
N GLN A 342 17.97 -21.00 4.92
CA GLN A 342 16.97 -21.41 5.91
C GLN A 342 15.73 -20.52 5.76
N ALA A 343 14.61 -21.12 5.33
CA ALA A 343 13.37 -20.39 5.15
C ALA A 343 12.92 -19.75 6.48
N PRO A 344 12.49 -18.47 6.47
CA PRO A 344 11.96 -17.83 7.66
C PRO A 344 10.68 -18.51 8.14
N ASP A 345 10.30 -18.28 9.40
CA ASP A 345 9.03 -18.84 9.89
C ASP A 345 7.86 -18.31 9.06
N LYS A 346 6.86 -19.18 8.92
CA LYS A 346 5.63 -18.87 8.20
C LYS A 346 4.84 -17.74 8.89
N PHE A 347 4.05 -17.01 8.10
CA PHE A 347 3.16 -15.97 8.59
C PHE A 347 2.22 -16.48 9.70
N SER A 348 1.69 -17.69 9.53
CA SER A 348 0.85 -18.38 10.51
C SER A 348 1.49 -18.50 11.90
N VAL A 349 2.79 -18.75 11.98
CA VAL A 349 3.52 -18.83 13.26
C VAL A 349 3.51 -17.48 13.97
N TYR A 350 3.81 -16.40 13.25
CA TYR A 350 3.80 -15.05 13.82
C TYR A 350 2.39 -14.59 14.18
N LEU A 351 1.40 -14.91 13.36
CA LEU A 351 0.00 -14.58 13.62
C LEU A 351 -0.49 -15.28 14.88
N ARG A 352 -0.30 -16.60 15.02
CA ARG A 352 -0.71 -17.35 16.21
C ARG A 352 -0.03 -16.86 17.48
N LYS A 353 1.27 -16.52 17.38
CA LYS A 353 2.04 -15.93 18.49
C LYS A 353 1.48 -14.57 18.91
N ALA A 354 1.14 -13.69 17.96
CA ALA A 354 0.54 -12.39 18.23
C ALA A 354 -0.87 -12.50 18.84
N LEU A 355 -1.65 -13.46 18.35
CA LEU A 355 -2.98 -13.75 18.88
C LEU A 355 -2.95 -14.39 20.28
N ARG A 356 -1.79 -14.91 20.74
CA ARG A 356 -1.62 -15.62 22.03
C ARG A 356 -2.63 -16.76 22.19
N LEU A 357 -2.86 -17.52 21.12
CA LEU A 357 -3.72 -18.71 21.14
C LEU A 357 -3.01 -19.78 21.97
N LYS A 358 -3.29 -19.85 23.27
CA LYS A 358 -2.71 -20.89 24.15
C LYS A 358 -3.64 -22.05 24.43
N ASP A 359 -4.97 -21.88 24.38
CA ASP A 359 -5.94 -22.97 24.56
C ASP A 359 -7.30 -22.62 23.90
N ASP A 360 -8.15 -23.64 23.74
CA ASP A 360 -9.41 -23.68 22.98
C ASP A 360 -10.30 -22.42 23.02
N CYS A 361 -10.74 -22.00 21.83
CA CYS A 361 -11.91 -21.16 21.56
C CYS A 361 -12.16 -19.95 22.48
N TYR A 362 -11.23 -18.98 22.52
CA TYR A 362 -11.55 -17.65 23.05
C TYR A 362 -11.68 -16.63 21.92
N PHE A 363 -12.90 -16.11 21.78
CA PHE A 363 -13.27 -14.96 20.98
C PHE A 363 -12.17 -13.87 20.99
N ILE A 364 -11.83 -13.36 19.80
CA ILE A 364 -10.76 -12.41 19.58
C ILE A 364 -11.38 -11.05 19.25
N THR A 365 -10.91 -9.98 19.90
CA THR A 365 -11.40 -8.63 19.61
C THR A 365 -10.97 -8.17 18.20
N ALA A 366 -11.80 -7.36 17.54
CA ALA A 366 -11.55 -6.90 16.18
C ALA A 366 -10.22 -6.14 16.08
N GLN A 367 -9.93 -5.29 17.07
CA GLN A 367 -8.67 -4.54 17.14
C GLN A 367 -7.45 -5.47 17.26
N LYS A 368 -7.59 -6.59 17.99
CA LYS A 368 -6.51 -7.56 18.14
C LYS A 368 -6.26 -8.33 16.84
N ILE A 369 -7.32 -8.67 16.09
CA ILE A 369 -7.18 -9.29 14.76
C ILE A 369 -6.39 -8.36 13.83
N VAL A 370 -6.84 -7.12 13.64
CA VAL A 370 -6.18 -6.15 12.74
C VAL A 370 -4.72 -5.92 13.13
N ARG A 371 -4.45 -5.64 14.42
CA ARG A 371 -3.07 -5.41 14.89
C ARG A 371 -2.17 -6.64 14.73
N SER A 372 -2.72 -7.85 14.92
CA SER A 372 -1.95 -9.10 14.77
C SER A 372 -1.62 -9.40 13.31
N MET A 373 -2.55 -9.11 12.39
CA MET A 373 -2.32 -9.19 10.95
C MET A 373 -1.23 -8.22 10.50
N GLU A 374 -1.30 -6.95 10.92
CA GLU A 374 -0.29 -5.95 10.61
C GLU A 374 1.10 -6.33 11.18
N TYR A 375 1.13 -6.80 12.42
CA TYR A 375 2.36 -7.26 13.07
C TYR A 375 3.00 -8.44 12.32
N ALA A 376 2.22 -9.48 12.01
CA ALA A 376 2.73 -10.67 11.33
C ALA A 376 3.23 -10.33 9.91
N CYS A 377 2.47 -9.53 9.14
CA CYS A 377 2.90 -9.09 7.81
C CYS A 377 4.19 -8.27 7.86
N LYS A 378 4.31 -7.35 8.84
CA LYS A 378 5.52 -6.53 9.03
C LYS A 378 6.75 -7.38 9.33
N ILE A 379 6.60 -8.42 10.17
CA ILE A 379 7.71 -9.32 10.50
C ILE A 379 8.11 -10.16 9.28
N CYS A 380 7.15 -10.77 8.58
CA CYS A 380 7.44 -11.56 7.38
C CYS A 380 8.16 -10.71 6.31
N ALA A 381 7.67 -9.50 6.05
CA ALA A 381 8.31 -8.58 5.10
C ALA A 381 9.75 -8.23 5.52
N LYS A 382 9.95 -7.92 6.80
CA LYS A 382 11.29 -7.63 7.35
C LYS A 382 12.22 -8.84 7.26
N ASN A 383 11.73 -10.04 7.56
CA ASN A 383 12.54 -11.26 7.52
C ASN A 383 12.96 -11.59 6.09
N ASN A 384 12.04 -11.53 5.13
CA ASN A 384 12.35 -11.75 3.71
C ASN A 384 13.38 -10.74 3.20
N SER A 385 13.22 -9.46 3.59
CA SER A 385 14.19 -8.43 3.23
C SER A 385 15.56 -8.62 3.86
N SER A 386 15.60 -8.94 5.16
CA SER A 386 16.83 -9.23 5.90
C SER A 386 17.57 -10.43 5.31
N LEU A 387 16.84 -11.48 4.94
CA LEU A 387 17.39 -12.66 4.31
C LEU A 387 17.97 -12.35 2.92
N LEU A 388 17.24 -11.59 2.10
CA LEU A 388 17.72 -11.17 0.78
C LEU A 388 18.96 -10.27 0.89
N PHE A 389 19.00 -9.39 1.88
CA PHE A 389 20.17 -8.57 2.16
C PHE A 389 21.35 -9.40 2.69
N ARG A 390 21.09 -10.45 3.45
CA ARG A 390 22.14 -11.40 3.85
C ARG A 390 22.78 -12.07 2.64
N CYS A 391 21.99 -12.48 1.64
CA CYS A 391 22.52 -12.99 0.38
C CYS A 391 23.33 -11.94 -0.41
N VAL A 392 23.03 -10.65 -0.25
CA VAL A 392 23.86 -9.56 -0.81
C VAL A 392 25.21 -9.46 -0.09
N LEU A 393 25.25 -9.69 1.22
CA LEU A 393 26.47 -9.62 2.03
C LEU A 393 27.36 -10.88 1.91
N GLU A 394 26.87 -11.95 1.29
CA GLU A 394 27.64 -13.19 1.17
C GLU A 394 28.93 -13.00 0.36
N ASN A 395 29.95 -13.78 0.76
CA ASN A 395 31.30 -13.74 0.19
C ASN A 395 31.97 -12.35 0.21
N ASP A 396 31.55 -11.46 1.13
CA ASP A 396 32.03 -10.08 1.24
C ASP A 396 31.92 -9.29 -0.09
N ALA A 397 30.99 -9.68 -0.96
CA ALA A 397 30.89 -9.12 -2.32
C ALA A 397 30.46 -7.64 -2.31
N LEU A 398 29.61 -7.22 -1.35
CA LEU A 398 29.06 -5.86 -1.32
C LEU A 398 30.15 -4.79 -1.13
N PRO A 399 31.01 -4.84 -0.09
CA PRO A 399 32.11 -3.88 0.05
C PRO A 399 33.01 -3.80 -1.19
N HIS A 400 33.29 -4.94 -1.83
CA HIS A 400 34.09 -4.98 -3.05
C HIS A 400 33.40 -4.24 -4.20
N VAL A 401 32.13 -4.55 -4.50
CA VAL A 401 31.37 -3.89 -5.57
C VAL A 401 31.23 -2.38 -5.30
N LEU A 402 30.98 -1.97 -4.06
CA LEU A 402 30.88 -0.54 -3.71
C LEU A 402 32.21 0.18 -3.91
N LYS A 403 33.35 -0.45 -3.55
CA LYS A 403 34.69 0.09 -3.80
C LYS A 403 35.02 0.15 -5.30
N GLU A 404 34.59 -0.84 -6.07
CA GLU A 404 34.70 -0.82 -7.53
C GLU A 404 33.94 0.38 -8.11
N ILE A 405 32.69 0.59 -7.71
CA ILE A 405 31.87 1.74 -8.13
C ILE A 405 32.53 3.07 -7.74
N GLU A 406 32.99 3.21 -6.49
CA GLU A 406 33.70 4.42 -6.05
C GLU A 406 34.95 4.68 -6.91
N SER A 407 35.73 3.65 -7.20
CA SER A 407 36.95 3.76 -8.01
C SER A 407 36.67 4.12 -9.47
N VAL A 408 35.64 3.52 -10.08
CA VAL A 408 35.26 3.72 -11.49
C VAL A 408 34.57 5.06 -11.73
N TYR A 409 33.84 5.63 -10.76
CA TYR A 409 33.13 6.90 -10.95
C TYR A 409 33.84 8.10 -10.33
N THR A 410 34.65 7.88 -9.29
CA THR A 410 35.23 8.96 -8.48
C THR A 410 36.67 8.69 -8.06
N GLY A 411 37.29 7.62 -8.54
CA GLY A 411 38.63 7.24 -8.11
C GLY A 411 39.68 7.37 -9.20
N PHE A 412 40.75 6.60 -9.01
CA PHE A 412 41.93 6.62 -9.86
C PHE A 412 41.64 6.19 -11.30
N ALA A 413 40.70 5.26 -11.51
CA ALA A 413 40.35 4.76 -12.85
C ALA A 413 39.80 5.84 -13.78
N VAL A 414 39.04 6.82 -13.27
CA VAL A 414 38.55 7.96 -14.07
C VAL A 414 39.69 8.89 -14.46
N ARG A 415 40.61 9.15 -13.53
CA ARG A 415 41.75 10.05 -13.78
C ARG A 415 42.70 9.46 -14.80
N GLU A 416 43.02 8.18 -14.67
CA GLU A 416 43.82 7.45 -15.66
C GLU A 416 43.11 7.37 -17.01
N MET A 417 41.79 7.15 -17.02
CA MET A 417 41.01 7.20 -18.27
C MET A 417 41.06 8.59 -18.91
N ALA A 418 40.91 9.66 -18.12
CA ALA A 418 40.97 11.03 -18.62
C ALA A 418 42.36 11.39 -19.15
N PHE A 419 43.43 10.99 -18.45
CA PHE A 419 44.80 11.14 -18.93
C PHE A 419 45.01 10.32 -20.21
N ASP A 420 44.49 9.09 -20.28
CA ASP A 420 44.49 8.26 -21.47
C ASP A 420 43.41 8.65 -22.51
N LEU A 421 42.71 9.77 -22.37
CA LEU A 421 41.87 10.34 -23.43
C LEU A 421 42.37 11.70 -23.88
N PHE A 422 42.79 12.54 -22.94
CA PHE A 422 43.08 13.95 -23.19
C PHE A 422 44.50 14.37 -22.82
N GLY A 423 45.30 13.49 -22.20
CA GLY A 423 46.59 13.82 -21.61
C GLY A 423 47.49 14.65 -22.52
N ALA A 424 47.95 15.78 -22.02
CA ALA A 424 48.70 16.78 -22.78
C ALA A 424 50.00 16.28 -23.43
N THR A 425 50.57 15.18 -22.93
CA THR A 425 51.83 14.56 -23.41
C THR A 425 51.61 13.41 -24.39
N ARG A 426 50.38 13.25 -24.90
CA ARG A 426 50.01 12.19 -25.84
C ARG A 426 50.78 12.27 -27.16
N THR A 427 51.10 11.09 -27.72
CA THR A 427 51.68 10.94 -29.06
C THR A 427 50.68 10.42 -30.11
N SER A 428 49.55 9.82 -29.71
CA SER A 428 48.53 9.27 -30.62
C SER A 428 47.26 10.14 -30.67
N GLN A 429 46.75 10.39 -31.89
CA GLN A 429 45.58 11.25 -32.13
C GLN A 429 44.23 10.52 -32.08
N HIS A 430 44.21 9.19 -32.10
CA HIS A 430 42.98 8.38 -32.10
C HIS A 430 43.05 7.28 -31.06
N CYS A 431 42.39 7.49 -29.92
CA CYS A 431 42.21 6.45 -28.91
C CYS A 431 40.76 6.00 -28.88
N SER A 432 40.54 4.68 -28.84
CA SER A 432 39.20 4.12 -28.63
C SER A 432 38.83 4.31 -27.15
N LEU A 433 37.70 4.96 -26.88
CA LEU A 433 37.13 5.12 -25.53
C LEU A 433 37.07 3.79 -24.77
N VAL A 434 36.75 2.71 -25.48
CA VAL A 434 36.68 1.36 -24.91
C VAL A 434 38.04 0.87 -24.44
N LEU A 435 39.08 1.03 -25.27
CA LEU A 435 40.44 0.61 -24.94
C LEU A 435 41.02 1.45 -23.78
N SER A 436 40.78 2.76 -23.79
CA SER A 436 41.22 3.65 -22.71
C SER A 436 40.58 3.30 -21.37
N PHE A 437 39.28 2.99 -21.37
CA PHE A 437 38.60 2.55 -20.16
C PHE A 437 39.13 1.18 -19.67
N GLN A 438 39.32 0.21 -20.56
CA GLN A 438 39.88 -1.09 -20.18
C GLN A 438 41.32 -0.99 -19.64
N ASN A 439 42.14 -0.13 -20.23
CA ASN A 439 43.50 0.14 -19.76
C ASN A 439 43.48 0.84 -18.40
N SER A 440 42.59 1.80 -18.18
CA SER A 440 42.51 2.51 -16.90
C SER A 440 42.11 1.59 -15.75
N LEU A 441 41.22 0.62 -15.99
CA LEU A 441 40.86 -0.41 -15.01
C LEU A 441 42.08 -1.29 -14.66
N LYS A 442 42.83 -1.76 -15.66
CA LYS A 442 44.04 -2.57 -15.45
C LYS A 442 45.11 -1.81 -14.67
N LEU A 443 45.36 -0.55 -15.03
CA LEU A 443 46.31 0.33 -14.34
C LEU A 443 45.89 0.64 -12.90
N SER A 444 44.58 0.68 -12.64
CA SER A 444 44.01 0.85 -11.31
C SER A 444 44.08 -0.42 -10.45
N GLY A 445 44.65 -1.51 -10.96
CA GLY A 445 44.87 -2.76 -10.23
C GLY A 445 43.65 -3.68 -10.17
N PHE A 446 42.68 -3.52 -11.08
CA PHE A 446 41.52 -4.41 -11.11
C PHE A 446 41.89 -5.78 -11.71
N PRO A 447 41.37 -6.89 -11.15
CA PRO A 447 41.51 -8.22 -11.76
C PRO A 447 40.89 -8.27 -13.15
N PRO A 448 41.39 -9.14 -14.05
CA PRO A 448 40.84 -9.27 -15.40
C PRO A 448 39.36 -9.69 -15.38
N GLU A 449 38.96 -10.57 -14.45
CA GLU A 449 37.56 -10.99 -14.33
C GLU A 449 36.64 -9.82 -13.98
N VAL A 450 37.13 -8.89 -13.15
CA VAL A 450 36.37 -7.69 -12.79
C VAL A 450 36.28 -6.74 -13.98
N CYS A 451 37.37 -6.55 -14.72
CA CYS A 451 37.38 -5.69 -15.91
C CYS A 451 36.33 -6.12 -16.94
N GLU A 452 36.15 -7.43 -17.15
CA GLU A 452 35.17 -7.98 -18.09
C GLU A 452 33.72 -7.74 -17.67
N ARG A 453 33.44 -7.60 -16.37
CA ARG A 453 32.10 -7.25 -15.87
C ARG A 453 31.70 -5.82 -16.18
N TRP A 454 32.64 -4.92 -16.44
CA TRP A 454 32.35 -3.52 -16.71
C TRP A 454 32.17 -3.29 -18.21
N THR A 455 31.01 -2.72 -18.56
CA THR A 455 30.65 -2.41 -19.94
C THR A 455 30.65 -0.91 -20.16
N ILE A 456 31.08 -0.50 -21.36
CA ILE A 456 31.10 0.89 -21.81
C ILE A 456 30.37 0.97 -23.15
N LEU A 457 29.42 1.90 -23.24
CA LEU A 457 28.62 2.19 -24.42
C LEU A 457 28.80 3.68 -24.75
N CYS A 458 29.02 3.98 -26.04
CA CYS A 458 29.17 5.33 -26.55
C CYS A 458 28.81 5.34 -28.04
N ASP A 459 27.52 5.45 -28.35
CA ASP A 459 27.00 5.24 -29.71
C ASP A 459 27.40 6.36 -30.69
N SER A 460 27.54 7.59 -30.20
CA SER A 460 27.87 8.77 -31.02
C SER A 460 29.37 9.08 -31.06
N GLY A 461 30.18 8.42 -30.21
CA GLY A 461 31.59 8.75 -30.00
C GLY A 461 31.84 10.01 -29.15
N PHE A 462 30.80 10.74 -28.73
CA PHE A 462 30.93 11.92 -27.87
C PHE A 462 30.81 11.56 -26.38
N LEU A 463 31.52 12.32 -25.53
CA LEU A 463 31.49 12.12 -24.07
C LEU A 463 30.09 12.28 -23.47
N ASP A 464 29.23 13.08 -24.09
CA ASP A 464 27.88 13.34 -23.61
C ASP A 464 26.98 12.08 -23.63
N ASP A 465 27.32 11.07 -24.45
CA ASP A 465 26.59 9.81 -24.58
C ASP A 465 27.25 8.63 -23.85
N LEU A 466 28.37 8.87 -23.16
CA LEU A 466 29.12 7.82 -22.46
C LEU A 466 28.28 7.16 -21.35
N VAL A 467 28.13 5.84 -21.42
CA VAL A 467 27.47 5.04 -20.38
C VAL A 467 28.39 3.91 -19.93
N ILE A 468 28.79 3.94 -18.67
CA ILE A 468 29.56 2.88 -18.01
C ILE A 468 28.62 2.13 -17.06
N LYS A 469 28.58 0.80 -17.13
CA LYS A 469 27.72 -0.02 -16.25
C LYS A 469 28.40 -1.33 -15.86
N PRO A 470 28.34 -1.74 -14.58
CA PRO A 470 28.74 -3.06 -14.15
C PRO A 470 27.66 -4.09 -14.48
N GLN A 471 28.07 -5.29 -14.90
CA GLN A 471 27.24 -6.48 -14.95
C GLN A 471 27.12 -7.05 -13.54
N LEU A 472 25.98 -6.81 -12.90
CA LEU A 472 25.69 -7.26 -11.54
C LEU A 472 24.93 -8.59 -11.58
N SER A 473 25.46 -9.60 -10.87
CA SER A 473 24.77 -10.87 -10.67
C SER A 473 23.70 -10.76 -9.59
N TRP A 474 22.81 -11.75 -9.55
CA TRP A 474 21.88 -11.90 -8.42
C TRP A 474 22.68 -12.08 -7.11
N PRO A 475 22.28 -11.45 -5.98
CA PRO A 475 21.15 -10.54 -5.79
C PRO A 475 21.51 -9.03 -5.88
N MET A 476 22.74 -8.68 -6.27
CA MET A 476 23.28 -7.30 -6.23
C MET A 476 22.49 -6.29 -7.07
N TYR A 477 21.98 -6.69 -8.24
CA TYR A 477 21.22 -5.80 -9.12
C TYR A 477 19.89 -5.34 -8.50
N TYR A 478 19.39 -5.99 -7.43
CA TYR A 478 18.24 -5.48 -6.69
C TYR A 478 18.60 -4.33 -5.76
N LEU A 479 19.84 -4.26 -5.29
CA LEU A 479 20.30 -3.17 -4.43
C LEU A 479 20.71 -1.94 -5.26
N ILE A 480 21.52 -2.16 -6.30
CA ILE A 480 22.06 -1.10 -7.16
C ILE A 480 21.13 -0.93 -8.36
N GLU A 481 20.14 -0.06 -8.21
CA GLU A 481 19.15 0.24 -9.26
C GLU A 481 19.79 0.98 -10.46
N ASP A 482 19.32 0.70 -11.68
CA ASP A 482 19.78 1.38 -12.92
C ASP A 482 19.69 2.90 -12.83
N LYS A 483 18.66 3.41 -12.13
CA LYS A 483 18.47 4.85 -11.93
C LYS A 483 19.64 5.49 -11.19
N PHE A 484 20.23 4.79 -10.21
CA PHE A 484 21.40 5.29 -9.48
C PHE A 484 22.64 5.30 -10.38
N LEU A 485 22.87 4.23 -11.15
CA LEU A 485 23.97 4.17 -12.13
C LEU A 485 23.84 5.25 -13.21
N SER A 486 22.62 5.55 -13.67
CA SER A 486 22.37 6.64 -14.61
C SER A 486 22.80 8.00 -14.05
N THR A 487 22.51 8.27 -12.77
CA THR A 487 22.92 9.51 -12.12
C THR A 487 24.43 9.59 -11.94
N LEU A 488 25.08 8.50 -11.56
CA LEU A 488 26.54 8.43 -11.48
C LEU A 488 27.21 8.70 -12.83
N ASN A 489 26.65 8.16 -13.93
CA ASN A 489 27.13 8.45 -15.28
C ASN A 489 27.01 9.94 -15.63
N MET A 490 25.91 10.60 -15.26
CA MET A 490 25.79 12.05 -15.46
C MET A 490 26.85 12.84 -14.69
N CYS A 491 27.16 12.44 -13.45
CA CYS A 491 28.26 13.03 -12.67
C CYS A 491 29.62 12.78 -13.35
N LEU A 492 29.86 11.58 -13.86
CA LEU A 492 31.09 11.20 -14.56
C LEU A 492 31.30 12.03 -15.82
N ARG A 493 30.27 12.21 -16.66
CA ARG A 493 30.36 13.03 -17.88
C ARG A 493 30.74 14.47 -17.55
N PHE A 494 30.12 15.03 -16.51
CA PHE A 494 30.46 16.36 -16.03
C PHE A 494 31.93 16.46 -15.57
N LEU A 495 32.41 15.47 -14.82
CA LEU A 495 33.80 15.40 -14.37
C LEU A 495 34.78 15.24 -15.55
N LEU A 496 34.50 14.37 -16.51
CA LEU A 496 35.34 14.16 -17.69
C LEU A 496 35.46 15.42 -18.54
N ARG A 497 34.38 16.21 -18.68
CA ARG A 497 34.41 17.50 -19.38
C ARG A 497 35.32 18.52 -18.69
N LEU A 498 35.31 18.56 -17.35
CA LEU A 498 36.23 19.39 -16.57
C LEU A 498 37.69 18.96 -16.77
N LEU A 499 37.97 17.66 -16.70
CA LEU A 499 39.31 17.11 -16.89
C LEU A 499 39.82 17.33 -18.32
N GLN A 500 38.98 17.15 -19.33
CA GLN A 500 39.32 17.45 -20.73
C GLN A 500 39.76 18.90 -20.90
N ALA A 501 39.01 19.85 -20.33
CA ALA A 501 39.36 21.25 -20.39
C ALA A 501 40.67 21.60 -19.64
N GLN A 502 40.95 20.92 -18.53
CA GLN A 502 42.21 21.09 -17.80
C GLN A 502 43.40 20.55 -18.58
N GLU A 503 43.29 19.37 -19.19
CA GLU A 503 44.33 18.79 -20.03
C GLU A 503 44.60 19.63 -21.29
N ALA A 504 43.54 20.17 -21.91
CA ALA A 504 43.67 21.12 -23.02
C ALA A 504 44.54 22.34 -22.64
N LEU A 505 44.30 22.93 -21.47
CA LEU A 505 45.11 24.06 -20.97
C LEU A 505 46.55 23.64 -20.62
N SER A 506 46.74 22.42 -20.12
CA SER A 506 48.08 21.86 -19.87
C SER A 506 48.86 21.68 -21.18
N ALA A 507 48.21 21.19 -22.24
CA ALA A 507 48.82 21.07 -23.56
C ALA A 507 49.24 22.44 -24.11
N VAL A 508 48.35 23.42 -24.03
CA VAL A 508 48.65 24.82 -24.39
C VAL A 508 49.87 25.34 -23.65
N ARG A 509 50.00 25.06 -22.34
CA ARG A 509 51.16 25.48 -21.54
C ARG A 509 52.46 24.83 -21.99
N ILE A 510 52.44 23.55 -22.35
CA ILE A 510 53.60 22.81 -22.86
C ILE A 510 54.02 23.38 -24.23
N ASP A 511 53.07 23.59 -25.13
CA ASP A 511 53.31 24.17 -26.46
C ASP A 511 53.91 25.59 -26.32
N LEU A 512 53.37 26.42 -25.43
CA LEU A 512 53.91 27.75 -25.14
C LEU A 512 55.30 27.76 -24.47
N ALA A 513 55.68 26.69 -23.79
CA ALA A 513 57.02 26.55 -23.20
C ALA A 513 58.06 26.21 -24.28
N THR A 514 57.67 25.52 -25.34
CA THR A 514 58.54 25.08 -26.43
C THR A 514 58.67 26.09 -27.57
N MET A 515 57.67 26.95 -27.78
CA MET A 515 57.71 28.00 -28.81
C MET A 515 58.68 29.14 -28.46
N LYS A 516 59.63 29.43 -29.37
CA LYS A 516 60.67 30.47 -29.22
C LYS A 516 60.25 31.86 -29.68
N GLU A 517 59.32 31.97 -30.64
CA GLU A 517 58.81 33.24 -31.14
C GLU A 517 57.28 33.18 -31.20
N LEU A 518 56.62 34.11 -30.50
CA LEU A 518 55.17 34.34 -30.59
C LEU A 518 54.99 35.80 -31.01
N ASN A 519 54.29 36.03 -32.13
CA ASN A 519 53.94 37.38 -32.62
C ASN A 519 52.93 38.11 -31.71
N ILE A 520 52.44 37.44 -30.66
CA ILE A 520 51.44 37.90 -29.72
C ILE A 520 52.12 38.13 -28.37
N GLY A 521 51.64 39.11 -27.60
CA GLY A 521 52.11 39.33 -26.23
C GLY A 521 51.90 38.08 -25.38
N ARG A 522 52.93 37.24 -25.25
CA ARG A 522 52.99 35.99 -24.46
C ARG A 522 52.37 36.14 -23.06
N GLN A 523 52.53 37.31 -22.47
CA GLN A 523 51.94 37.68 -21.18
C GLN A 523 50.40 37.67 -21.18
N ARG A 524 49.73 38.17 -22.23
CA ARG A 524 48.26 38.24 -22.31
C ARG A 524 47.64 36.86 -22.51
N LEU A 525 48.26 36.01 -23.33
CA LEU A 525 47.82 34.63 -23.52
C LEU A 525 48.00 33.81 -22.23
N ASN A 526 49.14 33.96 -21.55
CA ASN A 526 49.36 33.36 -20.23
C ASN A 526 48.31 33.84 -19.20
N HIS A 527 47.94 35.13 -19.26
CA HIS A 527 46.91 35.68 -18.39
C HIS A 527 45.53 35.05 -18.67
N LEU A 528 45.14 34.90 -19.94
CA LEU A 528 43.91 34.20 -20.33
C LEU A 528 43.89 32.75 -19.80
N ILE A 529 44.98 32.00 -20.02
CA ILE A 529 45.10 30.61 -19.55
C ILE A 529 44.93 30.52 -18.03
N CYS A 530 45.59 31.40 -17.26
CA CYS A 530 45.45 31.42 -15.81
C CYS A 530 44.01 31.76 -15.37
N PHE A 531 43.34 32.69 -16.07
CA PHE A 531 41.95 33.06 -15.77
C PHE A 531 40.93 31.97 -16.08
N ILE A 532 41.21 31.08 -17.03
CA ILE A 532 40.39 29.89 -17.32
C ILE A 532 40.75 28.74 -16.36
N ALA A 533 42.05 28.50 -16.13
CA ALA A 533 42.53 27.38 -15.34
C ALA A 533 42.09 27.47 -13.88
N GLN A 534 42.19 28.65 -13.24
CA GLN A 534 41.84 28.83 -11.84
C GLN A 534 40.39 28.37 -11.51
N PRO A 535 39.34 28.84 -12.21
CA PRO A 535 37.98 28.37 -11.96
C PRO A 535 37.77 26.89 -12.26
N LEU A 536 38.31 26.38 -13.35
CA LEU A 536 38.16 24.96 -13.69
C LEU A 536 38.84 24.04 -12.66
N SER A 537 40.04 24.39 -12.18
CA SER A 537 40.73 23.68 -11.09
C SER A 537 39.93 23.68 -9.80
N ALA A 538 39.46 24.85 -9.35
CA ALA A 538 38.68 24.96 -8.12
C ALA A 538 37.38 24.14 -8.19
N ILE A 539 36.65 24.23 -9.31
CA ILE A 539 35.39 23.51 -9.53
C ILE A 539 35.61 22.00 -9.57
N SER A 540 36.62 21.54 -10.31
CA SER A 540 36.98 20.12 -10.40
C SER A 540 37.33 19.56 -9.03
N GLU A 541 38.14 20.27 -8.25
CA GLU A 541 38.53 19.84 -6.90
C GLU A 541 37.34 19.79 -5.94
N ILE A 542 36.50 20.84 -5.89
CA ILE A 542 35.29 20.86 -5.05
C ILE A 542 34.35 19.72 -5.45
N PHE A 543 34.07 19.56 -6.74
CA PHE A 543 33.13 18.56 -7.21
C PHE A 543 33.64 17.15 -6.92
N PHE A 544 34.91 16.87 -7.23
CA PHE A 544 35.54 15.58 -7.02
C PHE A 544 35.58 15.21 -5.53
N THR A 545 36.10 16.10 -4.67
CA THR A 545 36.20 15.84 -3.23
C THR A 545 34.84 15.66 -2.57
N HIS A 546 33.85 16.48 -2.96
CA HIS A 546 32.50 16.36 -2.43
C HIS A 546 31.81 15.07 -2.87
N LEU A 547 31.93 14.71 -4.16
CA LEU A 547 31.36 13.49 -4.71
C LEU A 547 31.96 12.25 -4.04
N GLN A 548 33.28 12.19 -3.92
CA GLN A 548 33.97 11.08 -3.25
C GLN A 548 33.56 10.97 -1.77
N ALA A 549 33.52 12.07 -1.03
CA ALA A 549 33.11 12.08 0.38
C ALA A 549 31.67 11.60 0.58
N MET A 550 30.75 11.98 -0.30
CA MET A 550 29.36 11.52 -0.26
C MET A 550 29.22 10.02 -0.53
N LEU A 551 29.91 9.51 -1.56
CA LEU A 551 29.90 8.08 -1.88
C LEU A 551 30.47 7.27 -0.73
N ALA A 552 31.67 7.59 -0.26
CA ALA A 552 32.33 6.88 0.84
C ALA A 552 31.45 6.83 2.10
N LYS A 553 30.87 7.97 2.50
CA LYS A 553 29.98 8.04 3.68
C LYS A 553 28.69 7.23 3.51
N LYS A 554 28.08 7.24 2.33
CA LYS A 554 26.80 6.54 2.10
C LYS A 554 27.02 5.05 1.88
N PHE A 555 28.10 4.65 1.23
CA PHE A 555 28.47 3.26 1.02
C PHE A 555 28.82 2.55 2.32
N SER A 556 29.48 3.23 3.28
CA SER A 556 29.69 2.66 4.60
C SER A 556 28.36 2.37 5.32
N LEU A 557 27.40 3.29 5.26
CA LEU A 557 26.06 3.09 5.84
C LEU A 557 25.26 1.97 5.13
N VAL A 558 25.43 1.82 3.83
CA VAL A 558 24.83 0.71 3.07
C VAL A 558 25.38 -0.62 3.55
N ALA A 559 26.71 -0.73 3.75
CA ALA A 559 27.34 -1.94 4.27
C ALA A 559 26.88 -2.29 5.70
N GLU A 560 26.53 -1.29 6.52
CA GLU A 560 26.03 -1.46 7.90
C GLU A 560 24.52 -1.75 8.00
N SER A 561 23.79 -1.76 6.86
CA SER A 561 22.35 -1.96 6.84
C SER A 561 21.95 -3.37 7.29
N LYS A 562 20.68 -3.55 7.70
CA LYS A 562 20.17 -4.87 8.15
C LYS A 562 19.11 -5.44 7.20
N THR A 563 18.56 -4.60 6.33
CA THR A 563 17.51 -4.96 5.40
C THR A 563 17.77 -4.32 4.05
N LEU A 564 17.21 -4.90 2.99
CA LEU A 564 17.35 -4.38 1.64
C LEU A 564 16.71 -3.00 1.51
N GLU A 565 15.55 -2.74 2.14
CA GLU A 565 14.88 -1.43 2.04
C GLU A 565 15.66 -0.32 2.77
N GLU A 566 16.34 -0.62 3.88
CA GLU A 566 17.22 0.35 4.54
C GLU A 566 18.37 0.74 3.61
N ALA A 567 19.05 -0.26 3.04
CA ALA A 567 20.17 -0.05 2.12
C ALA A 567 19.74 0.72 0.85
N GLN A 568 18.61 0.31 0.23
CA GLN A 568 18.02 1.02 -0.90
C GLN A 568 17.57 2.44 -0.53
N GLY A 569 17.06 2.65 0.69
CA GLY A 569 16.70 3.97 1.19
C GLY A 569 17.90 4.91 1.25
N ILE A 570 19.04 4.42 1.72
CA ILE A 570 20.30 5.18 1.77
C ILE A 570 20.80 5.51 0.35
N LEU A 571 20.75 4.54 -0.58
CA LEU A 571 21.13 4.77 -1.98
C LEU A 571 20.18 5.73 -2.70
N LYS A 572 18.88 5.70 -2.39
CA LYS A 572 17.90 6.65 -2.92
C LYS A 572 18.15 8.07 -2.42
N ASP A 573 18.45 8.23 -1.14
CA ASP A 573 18.85 9.52 -0.57
C ASP A 573 20.14 10.04 -1.21
N LEU A 574 21.15 9.18 -1.39
CA LEU A 574 22.36 9.53 -2.15
C LEU A 574 22.02 9.95 -3.58
N ASN A 575 21.19 9.18 -4.29
CA ASN A 575 20.79 9.48 -5.65
C ASN A 575 20.10 10.85 -5.79
N VAL A 576 19.27 11.24 -4.81
CA VAL A 576 18.66 12.57 -4.75
C VAL A 576 19.72 13.66 -4.60
N HIS A 577 20.69 13.49 -3.70
CA HIS A 577 21.79 14.44 -3.53
C HIS A 577 22.65 14.57 -4.80
N LEU A 578 22.98 13.44 -5.44
CA LEU A 578 23.73 13.43 -6.71
C LEU A 578 22.95 14.13 -7.81
N THR A 579 21.66 13.82 -7.97
CA THR A 579 20.78 14.45 -8.95
C THR A 579 20.76 15.97 -8.75
N ASN A 580 20.66 16.44 -7.49
CA ASN A 580 20.67 17.86 -7.17
C ASN A 580 21.96 18.59 -7.59
N LEU A 581 23.11 17.90 -7.61
CA LEU A 581 24.38 18.49 -8.05
C LEU A 581 24.43 18.72 -9.56
N ILE A 582 23.89 17.79 -10.34
CA ILE A 582 23.93 17.83 -11.81
C ILE A 582 22.69 18.49 -12.43
N THR A 583 21.60 18.68 -11.67
CA THR A 583 20.38 19.31 -12.20
C THR A 583 20.62 20.74 -12.65
N ARG A 584 20.27 21.02 -13.91
CA ARG A 584 20.26 22.35 -14.51
C ARG A 584 18.93 23.04 -14.25
N SER A 585 18.69 23.45 -13.00
CA SER A 585 17.50 24.22 -12.63
C SER A 585 17.86 25.45 -11.79
N GLY A 586 17.15 26.56 -12.00
CA GLY A 586 17.38 27.81 -11.28
C GLY A 586 18.82 28.31 -11.35
N SER A 587 19.38 28.74 -10.22
CA SER A 587 20.77 29.23 -10.11
C SER A 587 21.82 28.17 -10.47
N ARG A 588 21.52 26.87 -10.33
CA ARG A 588 22.44 25.79 -10.71
C ARG A 588 22.61 25.68 -12.22
N ALA A 589 21.58 26.01 -13.00
CA ALA A 589 21.71 26.06 -14.47
C ALA A 589 22.76 27.10 -14.87
N LEU A 590 22.73 28.29 -14.25
CA LEU A 590 23.71 29.34 -14.50
C LEU A 590 25.15 28.92 -14.14
N ILE A 591 25.34 28.17 -13.06
CA ILE A 591 26.64 27.60 -12.69
C ILE A 591 27.11 26.62 -13.76
N HIS A 592 26.27 25.65 -14.14
CA HIS A 592 26.60 24.64 -15.14
C HIS A 592 26.89 25.27 -16.51
N ASP A 593 26.15 26.31 -16.90
CA ASP A 593 26.35 27.03 -18.15
C ASP A 593 27.65 27.84 -18.14
N ALA A 594 27.97 28.50 -17.02
CA ALA A 594 29.24 29.22 -16.85
C ALA A 594 30.44 28.25 -16.93
N ILE A 595 30.34 27.10 -16.27
CA ILE A 595 31.36 26.04 -16.32
C ILE A 595 31.53 25.51 -17.74
N THR A 596 30.42 25.20 -18.40
CA THR A 596 30.39 24.72 -19.80
C THR A 596 31.13 25.70 -20.71
N LYS A 597 30.82 27.00 -20.61
CA LYS A 597 31.51 28.03 -21.39
C LYS A 597 33.00 28.12 -21.09
N LEU A 598 33.41 27.99 -19.83
CA LEU A 598 34.83 28.00 -19.46
C LEU A 598 35.57 26.78 -20.04
N CYS A 599 34.94 25.60 -20.02
CA CYS A 599 35.46 24.39 -20.68
C CYS A 599 35.59 24.58 -22.19
N ASP A 600 34.57 25.16 -22.84
CA ASP A 600 34.57 25.40 -24.28
C ASP A 600 35.67 26.40 -24.66
N ARG A 601 35.90 27.45 -23.85
CA ARG A 601 37.02 28.38 -24.06
C ARG A 601 38.38 27.73 -23.87
N ALA A 602 38.54 26.80 -22.93
CA ALA A 602 39.79 26.07 -22.76
C ALA A 602 40.16 25.27 -24.01
N THR A 603 39.22 24.49 -24.54
CA THR A 603 39.41 23.69 -25.75
C THR A 603 39.59 24.55 -27.00
N GLU A 604 38.90 25.69 -27.09
CA GLU A 604 39.08 26.64 -28.19
C GLU A 604 40.46 27.30 -28.19
N VAL A 605 41.03 27.64 -27.02
CA VAL A 605 42.40 28.17 -26.92
C VAL A 605 43.40 27.13 -27.43
N GLU A 606 43.25 25.86 -27.05
CA GLU A 606 44.10 24.76 -27.54
C GLU A 606 44.03 24.62 -29.07
N LEU A 607 42.83 24.57 -29.62
CA LEU A 607 42.62 24.37 -31.06
C LEU A 607 43.17 25.55 -31.87
N ARG A 608 42.90 26.79 -31.44
CA ARG A 608 43.40 27.99 -32.12
C ARG A 608 44.92 28.11 -32.05
N LEU A 609 45.55 27.72 -30.92
CA LEU A 609 47.00 27.72 -30.77
C LEU A 609 47.66 26.71 -31.71
N ARG A 610 47.11 25.49 -31.81
CA ARG A 610 47.65 24.45 -32.71
C ARG A 610 47.47 24.74 -34.19
N MET A 611 46.44 25.52 -34.54
CA MET A 611 46.19 25.96 -35.92
C MET A 611 46.92 27.26 -36.28
N ASP A 612 47.75 27.82 -35.38
CA ASP A 612 48.45 29.10 -35.55
C ASP A 612 47.53 30.29 -35.90
N ASN A 613 46.26 30.22 -35.50
CA ASN A 613 45.19 31.17 -35.85
C ASN A 613 44.80 32.11 -34.69
N VAL A 614 45.73 32.38 -33.76
CA VAL A 614 45.45 33.25 -32.60
C VAL A 614 45.69 34.70 -32.96
N SER A 615 44.66 35.56 -32.94
CA SER A 615 44.84 37.02 -33.04
C SER A 615 44.78 37.70 -31.67
N LEU A 616 45.37 38.89 -31.56
CA LEU A 616 45.32 39.71 -30.34
C LEU A 616 43.89 40.11 -29.97
N HIS A 617 43.04 40.34 -30.96
CA HIS A 617 41.62 40.67 -30.78
C HIS A 617 40.84 39.48 -30.21
N ASP A 618 41.10 38.27 -30.70
CA ASP A 618 40.47 37.05 -30.20
C ASP A 618 40.79 36.81 -28.72
N VAL A 619 42.06 37.01 -28.32
CA VAL A 619 42.48 36.86 -26.92
C VAL A 619 41.76 37.85 -26.02
N GLU A 620 41.55 39.10 -26.47
CA GLU A 620 40.81 40.11 -25.70
C GLU A 620 39.32 39.78 -25.56
N GLU A 621 38.67 39.32 -26.63
CA GLU A 621 37.27 38.90 -26.59
C GLU A 621 37.06 37.68 -25.69
N MET A 622 37.92 36.66 -25.81
CA MET A 622 37.88 35.49 -24.93
C MET A 622 38.09 35.89 -23.47
N LEU A 623 38.99 36.83 -23.20
CA LEU A 623 39.28 37.28 -21.84
C LEU A 623 38.10 38.05 -21.21
N LYS A 624 37.34 38.83 -22.00
CA LYS A 624 36.09 39.46 -21.53
C LYS A 624 35.05 38.42 -21.11
N VAL A 625 34.87 37.37 -21.93
CA VAL A 625 33.93 36.28 -21.62
C VAL A 625 34.36 35.54 -20.36
N VAL A 626 35.63 35.14 -20.27
CA VAL A 626 36.15 34.40 -19.11
C VAL A 626 36.03 35.20 -17.81
N ARG A 627 36.32 36.51 -17.84
CA ARG A 627 36.12 37.38 -16.67
C ARG A 627 34.66 37.44 -16.26
N ARG A 628 33.74 37.64 -17.21
CA ARG A 628 32.29 37.65 -16.93
C ARG A 628 31.82 36.36 -16.27
N GLU A 629 32.21 35.21 -16.82
CA GLU A 629 31.77 33.91 -16.28
C GLU A 629 32.43 33.62 -14.92
N LYS A 630 33.70 34.02 -14.71
CA LYS A 630 34.36 33.96 -13.39
C LYS A 630 33.63 34.82 -12.35
N ASP A 631 33.33 36.07 -12.68
CA ASP A 631 32.63 37.00 -11.77
C ASP A 631 31.21 36.50 -11.46
N LEU A 632 30.54 35.89 -12.44
CA LEU A 632 29.25 35.23 -12.25
C LEU A 632 29.37 34.07 -11.26
N LEU A 633 30.37 33.20 -11.38
CA LEU A 633 30.60 32.09 -10.44
C LEU A 633 30.88 32.59 -9.02
N VAL A 634 31.66 33.68 -8.87
CA VAL A 634 31.91 34.32 -7.57
C VAL A 634 30.62 34.88 -6.97
N GLY A 635 29.81 35.59 -7.78
CA GLY A 635 28.53 36.14 -7.37
C GLY A 635 27.51 35.07 -6.97
N LEU A 636 27.43 33.99 -7.74
CA LEU A 636 26.57 32.84 -7.45
C LEU A 636 27.02 32.12 -6.18
N GLY A 637 28.34 31.93 -5.98
CA GLY A 637 28.90 31.37 -4.75
C GLY A 637 28.51 32.15 -3.49
N ARG A 638 28.51 33.50 -3.56
CA ARG A 638 28.04 34.37 -2.47
C ARG A 638 26.55 34.17 -2.17
N SER A 639 25.73 34.03 -3.20
CA SER A 639 24.27 33.92 -3.07
C SER A 639 23.80 32.54 -2.59
N MET A 640 24.59 31.49 -2.80
CA MET A 640 24.22 30.09 -2.52
C MET A 640 24.75 29.58 -1.18
N HIS A 641 24.55 30.37 -0.13
CA HIS A 641 25.01 30.06 1.22
C HIS A 641 24.48 28.70 1.71
N GLY A 642 25.36 27.88 2.29
CA GLY A 642 25.01 26.53 2.76
C GLY A 642 25.04 25.44 1.69
N THR A 643 25.46 25.76 0.45
CA THR A 643 25.74 24.76 -0.60
C THR A 643 27.24 24.62 -0.85
N ILE A 644 27.65 23.54 -1.55
CA ILE A 644 29.05 23.32 -1.92
C ILE A 644 29.63 24.46 -2.77
N PHE A 645 28.77 25.18 -3.50
CA PHE A 645 29.16 26.27 -4.37
C PHE A 645 29.58 27.54 -3.60
N THR A 646 29.32 27.61 -2.29
CA THR A 646 29.85 28.67 -1.43
C THR A 646 31.39 28.68 -1.45
N LEU A 647 32.01 27.51 -1.63
CA LEU A 647 33.48 27.37 -1.73
C LEU A 647 34.07 28.00 -2.99
N LEU A 648 33.25 28.32 -4.00
CA LEU A 648 33.72 29.02 -5.21
C LEU A 648 34.18 30.43 -4.89
N GLN A 649 33.57 31.12 -3.93
CA GLN A 649 33.99 32.48 -3.60
C GLN A 649 35.45 32.54 -3.12
N PRO A 650 35.86 31.88 -2.02
CA PRO A 650 37.23 32.00 -1.50
C PRO A 650 38.31 31.44 -2.44
N LEU A 651 37.97 30.56 -3.38
CA LEU A 651 38.94 29.99 -4.32
C LEU A 651 39.13 30.84 -5.59
N LEU A 652 38.19 31.73 -5.90
CA LEU A 652 38.18 32.52 -7.13
C LEU A 652 38.44 34.01 -6.91
N THR A 653 38.23 34.51 -5.68
CA THR A 653 38.68 35.85 -5.23
C THR A 653 40.15 35.81 -4.86
#